data_AF-A0A859EMB8-F1
#
_entry.id   AF-A0A859EMB8-F1
#
_cell.length_a   1.000
_cell.length_b   1.000
_cell.length_c   1.000
_cell.angle_alpha   90.00
_cell.angle_beta   90.00
_cell.angle_gamma   90.00
#
_symmetry.space_group_name_H-M   'P 1'
#
loop_
_entity.id
_entity.type
_entity.pdbx_description
1 polymer ?
#
loop_
_entity_poly.entity_id
_entity_poly.type
_entity_poly.pdbx_seq_one_letter_code
_entity_poly.pdbx_strand_id
1 'polypeptide(L)'
;MKKKFFILPVLSTVLLAPAFLAHQVSAEEAQASPEPAKAELTNQPVAETASAAQPTAPAASAEEKPADSQNTAALAAPAATEAAAAPAQSENLPEATILHTNDVHGRIVEEKGVIGDAKLATVIKEERAKNPKVLVVDAGDAFQGLPISNSSKGEERAKILNEIGYDAMAVGNHEFDFGLDEAKKYKEILKFPLLSSNTYANNARVFQASTIVDKDPAVEGDEFVVIGVTTPETATKTHPKNIQGVTFTDPITEVNRVIDEIEARAAAEGKNYKNYVVLAHLGVDTTTPTEWRGSTLAEALSKNPKLKGKRVTVIDGHSHTVESTTYGDNVTYNQTGSYLHNIGKVTFKANQLLGNPQQIPAETAKKVTPDPVVADMVSKIKARYDADNAKVIVANSPVELNGDRENVRVRETNLGNVVADALYDYGQTGFANKTDLAVTNGGGLRETIAKDKPITKGDVIAVLPFGNTISQIKVTGQNIADMFAKSLGSILQEKDGKPVLDENGQPLLEPSGGYLQISGAKVYYDTTLPANQRVLHIEIKNKETGVYEPLDPNKTYYLTTNDFLAAGGDGYTMLGGPREEGPSMDVAFADYLAKADLTAYAVINPNSRAISISSTKDTDGDGYTDIEEIKQGTDPANAASYPAGAKAADPGKQAAPLVNTPKQTKQVAVHIAKTFTKDPAAKELPQTGSESTVALSLVGMVLGFFGLAGIKKSHKED
;
A
#
# COMPACT_ATOMS: atom_id res chain seq x y z
N MET A 1 63.90 -42.98 -3.73
CA MET A 1 64.91 -41.88 -3.75
C MET A 1 64.15 -40.56 -3.62
N LYS A 2 64.21 -39.89 -2.45
CA LYS A 2 65.01 -38.67 -2.13
C LYS A 2 64.54 -37.42 -2.93
N LYS A 3 63.82 -36.46 -2.31
CA LYS A 3 64.27 -35.19 -1.67
C LYS A 3 64.64 -34.12 -2.74
N LYS A 4 64.38 -32.80 -2.65
CA LYS A 4 64.03 -31.84 -1.58
C LYS A 4 63.76 -30.43 -2.21
N PHE A 5 63.05 -29.59 -1.46
CA PHE A 5 62.86 -28.11 -1.45
C PHE A 5 64.04 -27.19 -1.85
N PHE A 6 63.76 -25.93 -2.27
CA PHE A 6 63.99 -24.67 -1.47
C PHE A 6 63.64 -23.33 -2.23
N ILE A 7 62.80 -22.49 -1.57
CA ILE A 7 62.88 -21.03 -1.24
C ILE A 7 62.84 -19.86 -2.29
N LEU A 8 61.77 -19.04 -2.17
CA LEU A 8 61.53 -17.55 -2.10
C LEU A 8 62.69 -16.51 -2.21
N PRO A 9 62.51 -15.14 -2.23
CA PRO A 9 61.30 -14.28 -2.07
C PRO A 9 61.23 -12.95 -2.93
N VAL A 10 60.25 -12.08 -2.59
CA VAL A 10 60.14 -10.58 -2.73
C VAL A 10 59.80 -10.01 -4.13
N LEU A 11 59.00 -8.95 -4.39
CA LEU A 11 58.39 -7.83 -3.66
C LEU A 11 57.32 -7.19 -4.61
N SER A 12 56.18 -6.69 -4.11
CA SER A 12 55.62 -5.36 -4.47
C SER A 12 54.16 -5.14 -4.04
N THR A 13 54.05 -4.32 -2.98
CA THR A 13 53.18 -3.13 -2.84
C THR A 13 51.70 -3.18 -3.22
N VAL A 14 50.93 -3.08 -2.14
CA VAL A 14 49.53 -2.69 -1.95
C VAL A 14 49.18 -1.35 -2.61
N LEU A 15 48.03 -1.31 -3.30
CA LEU A 15 47.21 -0.12 -3.54
C LEU A 15 45.75 -0.50 -3.27
N LEU A 16 45.16 0.17 -2.28
CA LEU A 16 43.79 0.01 -1.79
C LEU A 16 42.81 0.86 -2.62
N ALA A 17 41.72 0.24 -3.07
CA ALA A 17 40.45 0.90 -3.39
C ALA A 17 39.31 -0.04 -2.93
N PRO A 18 38.25 0.45 -2.25
CA PRO A 18 37.23 -0.42 -1.70
C PRO A 18 36.14 -0.72 -2.75
N ALA A 19 35.99 -1.99 -3.09
CA ALA A 19 34.80 -2.51 -3.76
C ALA A 19 33.79 -2.94 -2.69
N PHE A 20 32.59 -2.34 -2.73
CA PHE A 20 31.46 -2.75 -1.90
C PHE A 20 30.98 -4.15 -2.33
N LEU A 21 31.02 -5.10 -1.39
CA LEU A 21 30.54 -6.48 -1.55
C LEU A 21 29.06 -6.57 -1.18
N ALA A 22 28.23 -6.92 -2.15
CA ALA A 22 26.90 -7.48 -1.90
C ALA A 22 27.07 -8.88 -1.29
N HIS A 23 26.61 -9.09 -0.05
CA HIS A 23 26.56 -10.42 0.55
C HIS A 23 25.27 -11.13 0.12
N GLN A 24 25.42 -12.18 -0.69
CA GLN A 24 24.44 -13.24 -0.85
C GLN A 24 24.55 -14.19 0.35
N VAL A 25 23.45 -14.38 1.07
CA VAL A 25 23.32 -15.47 2.04
C VAL A 25 22.70 -16.65 1.31
N SER A 26 23.51 -17.66 1.01
CA SER A 26 23.06 -18.99 0.58
C SER A 26 23.07 -19.89 1.81
N ALA A 27 21.91 -20.45 2.17
CA ALA A 27 21.84 -21.49 3.19
C ALA A 27 22.34 -22.81 2.58
N GLU A 28 23.30 -23.42 3.25
CA GLU A 28 23.98 -24.65 2.90
C GLU A 28 23.19 -25.82 3.49
N GLU A 29 22.57 -26.64 2.64
CA GLU A 29 21.93 -27.89 3.06
C GLU A 29 22.99 -28.96 3.30
N ALA A 30 22.96 -29.53 4.51
CA ALA A 30 23.88 -30.55 4.97
C ALA A 30 23.70 -31.87 4.18
N GLN A 31 24.85 -32.40 3.73
CA GLN A 31 25.00 -33.68 3.06
C GLN A 31 24.67 -34.87 3.98
N ALA A 32 23.97 -35.86 3.43
CA ALA A 32 24.07 -37.26 3.85
C ALA A 32 24.65 -38.08 2.69
N SER A 33 25.73 -38.83 2.95
CA SER A 33 26.45 -39.69 1.99
C SER A 33 25.79 -41.07 1.77
N PRO A 34 26.16 -41.80 0.69
CA PRO A 34 25.32 -42.82 0.03
C PRO A 34 25.86 -44.26 0.11
N GLU A 35 25.05 -45.28 -0.29
CA GLU A 35 25.46 -46.50 -1.03
C GLU A 35 24.27 -47.44 -1.42
N PRO A 36 24.37 -48.47 -2.31
CA PRO A 36 24.24 -48.29 -3.78
C PRO A 36 23.29 -49.28 -4.53
N ALA A 37 23.04 -48.93 -5.80
CA ALA A 37 22.84 -49.74 -7.03
C ALA A 37 21.73 -50.82 -7.17
N LYS A 38 20.91 -50.67 -8.24
CA LYS A 38 20.68 -51.70 -9.28
C LYS A 38 20.09 -51.08 -10.57
N ALA A 39 20.47 -51.65 -11.71
CA ALA A 39 20.31 -51.13 -13.08
C ALA A 39 19.23 -51.88 -13.90
N GLU A 40 18.71 -51.24 -14.96
CA GLU A 40 18.41 -51.74 -16.33
C GLU A 40 17.58 -50.66 -17.10
N LEU A 41 18.09 -50.05 -18.19
CA LEU A 41 17.94 -50.40 -19.63
C LEU A 41 16.45 -50.50 -20.06
N THR A 42 15.89 -49.71 -21.00
CA THR A 42 16.24 -49.58 -22.43
C THR A 42 15.43 -48.49 -23.19
N ASN A 43 16.04 -47.99 -24.28
CA ASN A 43 15.50 -47.61 -25.61
C ASN A 43 14.92 -46.21 -25.94
N GLN A 44 15.74 -45.51 -26.75
CA GLN A 44 15.47 -44.50 -27.81
C GLN A 44 14.76 -45.11 -29.06
N PRO A 45 14.33 -44.38 -30.13
CA PRO A 45 14.92 -43.19 -30.83
C PRO A 45 13.91 -42.04 -31.16
N VAL A 46 14.25 -40.76 -31.46
CA VAL A 46 15.12 -40.04 -32.42
C VAL A 46 14.59 -39.90 -33.88
N ALA A 47 14.62 -38.63 -34.35
CA ALA A 47 14.68 -38.06 -35.71
C ALA A 47 13.43 -37.27 -36.15
N GLU A 48 13.40 -35.95 -36.38
CA GLU A 48 14.16 -34.98 -37.22
C GLU A 48 13.74 -34.85 -38.71
N THR A 49 13.41 -33.59 -39.07
CA THR A 49 13.58 -32.88 -40.36
C THR A 49 12.73 -33.20 -41.60
N ALA A 50 12.08 -32.18 -42.19
CA ALA A 50 12.59 -31.41 -43.35
C ALA A 50 11.48 -30.67 -44.13
N SER A 51 11.86 -29.51 -44.70
CA SER A 51 11.09 -28.56 -45.52
C SER A 51 11.43 -28.74 -47.01
N ALA A 52 10.48 -28.45 -47.94
CA ALA A 52 10.74 -27.79 -49.24
C ALA A 52 9.47 -27.59 -50.13
N ALA A 53 9.27 -26.35 -50.56
CA ALA A 53 8.92 -25.77 -51.88
C ALA A 53 7.85 -26.35 -52.86
N GLN A 54 7.05 -25.40 -53.39
CA GLN A 54 6.19 -25.29 -54.61
C GLN A 54 6.88 -25.67 -55.96
N PRO A 55 6.25 -25.70 -57.18
CA PRO A 55 5.19 -24.78 -57.73
C PRO A 55 4.20 -25.32 -58.85
N THR A 56 3.38 -24.38 -59.39
CA THR A 56 2.77 -24.26 -60.76
C THR A 56 1.28 -24.58 -61.05
N ALA A 57 0.67 -23.69 -61.87
CA ALA A 57 -0.71 -23.57 -62.42
C ALA A 57 -0.81 -24.21 -63.85
N PRO A 58 -1.78 -23.95 -64.79
CA PRO A 58 -3.00 -23.08 -64.83
C PRO A 58 -4.25 -23.58 -65.66
N ALA A 59 -5.25 -22.68 -65.85
CA ALA A 59 -6.21 -22.50 -66.99
C ALA A 59 -7.47 -23.41 -67.09
N ALA A 60 -8.64 -23.06 -67.68
CA ALA A 60 -9.35 -21.87 -68.25
C ALA A 60 -10.81 -22.35 -68.60
N SER A 61 -11.89 -21.55 -68.66
CA SER A 61 -12.55 -20.94 -69.87
C SER A 61 -14.06 -20.73 -69.53
N ALA A 62 -14.69 -19.54 -69.67
CA ALA A 62 -15.49 -19.01 -70.82
C ALA A 62 -16.76 -19.85 -71.17
N GLU A 63 -17.97 -19.36 -71.51
CA GLU A 63 -18.39 -18.16 -72.26
C GLU A 63 -19.96 -17.99 -72.30
N GLU A 64 -20.44 -16.74 -72.45
CA GLU A 64 -21.63 -16.12 -73.15
C GLU A 64 -23.09 -16.69 -73.10
N LYS A 65 -24.19 -15.94 -72.79
CA LYS A 65 -24.94 -14.76 -73.39
C LYS A 65 -25.77 -15.11 -74.67
N PRO A 66 -26.71 -14.30 -75.25
CA PRO A 66 -27.67 -13.22 -74.82
C PRO A 66 -29.11 -13.32 -75.41
N ALA A 67 -30.01 -12.35 -75.12
CA ALA A 67 -30.84 -11.52 -76.08
C ALA A 67 -32.14 -10.97 -75.41
N ASP A 68 -32.31 -9.65 -75.23
CA ASP A 68 -33.09 -8.64 -76.02
C ASP A 68 -34.63 -8.71 -75.78
N SER A 69 -35.48 -7.66 -75.74
CA SER A 69 -35.46 -6.26 -76.22
C SER A 69 -36.64 -5.43 -75.62
N GLN A 70 -36.58 -4.10 -75.84
CA GLN A 70 -37.40 -2.91 -75.49
C GLN A 70 -38.95 -2.95 -75.65
N ASN A 71 -39.72 -2.13 -74.88
CA ASN A 71 -40.38 -0.86 -75.33
C ASN A 71 -41.27 -0.18 -74.24
N THR A 72 -41.69 1.07 -74.52
CA THR A 72 -42.08 2.24 -73.70
C THR A 72 -43.51 2.41 -73.11
N ALA A 73 -43.58 3.20 -72.02
CA ALA A 73 -44.50 4.31 -71.65
C ALA A 73 -45.94 4.13 -71.05
N ALA A 74 -46.09 4.73 -69.86
CA ALA A 74 -47.15 5.65 -69.35
C ALA A 74 -48.40 5.15 -68.57
N LEU A 75 -48.46 5.64 -67.31
CA LEU A 75 -49.59 6.15 -66.49
C LEU A 75 -50.69 5.19 -65.98
N ALA A 76 -50.68 4.92 -64.67
CA ALA A 76 -51.71 5.34 -63.70
C ALA A 76 -51.38 4.80 -62.29
N ALA A 77 -51.27 5.68 -61.29
CA ALA A 77 -51.26 5.30 -59.87
C ALA A 77 -52.67 4.87 -59.42
N PRO A 78 -52.78 3.98 -58.41
CA PRO A 78 -53.10 4.51 -57.09
C PRO A 78 -52.37 3.82 -55.92
N ALA A 79 -52.10 4.64 -54.90
CA ALA A 79 -51.95 4.31 -53.47
C ALA A 79 -51.07 3.10 -53.10
N ALA A 80 -49.80 3.38 -52.80
CA ALA A 80 -48.96 2.49 -52.01
C ALA A 80 -48.82 3.02 -50.58
N THR A 81 -49.35 2.21 -49.67
CA THR A 81 -49.07 2.04 -48.24
C THR A 81 -47.67 2.48 -47.81
N GLU A 82 -47.60 3.14 -46.65
CA GLU A 82 -46.38 3.37 -45.88
C GLU A 82 -45.49 2.12 -45.86
N ALA A 83 -44.34 2.20 -46.51
CA ALA A 83 -43.27 1.25 -46.29
C ALA A 83 -42.76 1.46 -44.86
N ALA A 84 -43.09 0.52 -43.99
CA ALA A 84 -42.45 0.37 -42.69
C ALA A 84 -40.93 0.38 -42.90
N ALA A 85 -40.27 1.40 -42.33
CA ALA A 85 -38.83 1.46 -42.26
C ALA A 85 -38.34 0.16 -41.60
N ALA A 86 -37.48 -0.56 -42.31
CA ALA A 86 -36.76 -1.69 -41.75
C ALA A 86 -36.03 -1.24 -40.46
N PRO A 87 -35.97 -2.07 -39.40
CA PRO A 87 -35.22 -1.72 -38.21
C PRO A 87 -33.77 -1.46 -38.61
N ALA A 88 -33.23 -0.32 -38.20
CA ALA A 88 -31.84 0.04 -38.36
C ALA A 88 -30.97 -1.15 -37.95
N GLN A 89 -30.14 -1.64 -38.87
CA GLN A 89 -29.07 -2.59 -38.53
C GLN A 89 -28.29 -1.97 -37.37
N SER A 90 -28.16 -2.70 -36.26
CA SER A 90 -27.25 -2.31 -35.18
C SER A 90 -25.89 -2.03 -35.80
N GLU A 91 -25.37 -0.81 -35.69
CA GLU A 91 -24.03 -0.48 -36.17
C GLU A 91 -23.02 -1.45 -35.52
N ASN A 92 -22.26 -2.17 -36.35
CA ASN A 92 -21.37 -3.22 -35.85
C ASN A 92 -20.19 -2.58 -35.10
N LEU A 93 -20.00 -2.91 -33.82
CA LEU A 93 -18.86 -2.46 -33.01
C LEU A 93 -17.63 -3.33 -33.30
N PRO A 94 -16.44 -2.76 -33.58
CA PRO A 94 -15.21 -3.53 -33.81
C PRO A 94 -14.63 -4.09 -32.51
N GLU A 95 -13.60 -4.94 -32.60
CA GLU A 95 -12.86 -5.38 -31.41
C GLU A 95 -12.04 -4.23 -30.82
N ALA A 96 -11.98 -4.16 -29.49
CA ALA A 96 -11.25 -3.13 -28.77
C ALA A 96 -10.46 -3.74 -27.60
N THR A 97 -9.37 -3.09 -27.20
CA THR A 97 -8.58 -3.52 -26.04
C THR A 97 -8.12 -2.31 -25.25
N ILE A 98 -8.31 -2.37 -23.94
CA ILE A 98 -7.86 -1.37 -22.99
C ILE A 98 -6.88 -2.03 -22.02
N LEU A 99 -5.67 -1.50 -21.90
CA LEU A 99 -4.75 -1.81 -20.82
C LEU A 99 -4.80 -0.70 -19.79
N HIS A 100 -4.76 -1.07 -18.51
CA HIS A 100 -4.83 -0.08 -17.46
C HIS A 100 -4.06 -0.43 -16.20
N THR A 101 -3.72 0.62 -15.47
CA THR A 101 -3.08 0.60 -14.15
C THR A 101 -3.80 1.58 -13.23
N ASN A 102 -3.63 1.41 -11.92
CA ASN A 102 -4.09 2.32 -10.88
C ASN A 102 -3.17 2.16 -9.65
N ASP A 103 -3.03 3.22 -8.84
CA ASP A 103 -2.34 3.18 -7.54
C ASP A 103 -0.92 2.59 -7.64
N VAL A 104 -0.18 2.97 -8.68
CA VAL A 104 1.18 2.46 -8.88
C VAL A 104 2.16 3.01 -7.84
N HIS A 105 1.86 4.17 -7.27
CA HIS A 105 2.61 4.76 -6.17
C HIS A 105 4.14 4.79 -6.36
N GLY A 106 4.62 5.17 -7.54
CA GLY A 106 6.06 5.30 -7.78
C GLY A 106 6.86 3.99 -7.79
N ARG A 107 6.22 2.82 -7.96
CA ARG A 107 6.90 1.51 -8.13
C ARG A 107 7.56 1.39 -9.52
N ILE A 108 8.64 2.16 -9.70
CA ILE A 108 9.40 2.25 -10.95
C ILE A 108 10.28 1.01 -11.18
N VAL A 109 10.84 0.47 -10.09
CA VAL A 109 11.81 -0.64 -10.10
C VAL A 109 11.09 -1.98 -9.92
N GLU A 110 11.55 -3.01 -10.61
CA GLU A 110 11.07 -4.39 -10.41
C GLU A 110 11.53 -4.91 -9.03
N GLU A 111 10.59 -5.49 -8.28
CA GLU A 111 10.85 -6.10 -6.98
C GLU A 111 10.00 -7.37 -6.78
N LYS A 112 10.12 -8.04 -5.62
CA LYS A 112 9.34 -9.24 -5.33
C LYS A 112 7.83 -8.91 -5.31
N GLY A 113 7.17 -9.29 -6.40
CA GLY A 113 5.72 -9.10 -6.56
C GLY A 113 5.36 -7.81 -7.28
N VAL A 114 6.32 -6.95 -7.60
CA VAL A 114 6.13 -5.67 -8.30
C VAL A 114 6.69 -5.82 -9.72
N ILE A 115 5.91 -5.44 -10.74
CA ILE A 115 6.31 -5.60 -12.14
C ILE A 115 7.47 -4.65 -12.52
N GLY A 116 7.43 -3.41 -12.05
CA GLY A 116 8.33 -2.34 -12.46
C GLY A 116 8.05 -1.80 -13.86
N ASP A 117 8.37 -0.54 -14.10
CA ASP A 117 7.96 0.16 -15.33
C ASP A 117 8.62 -0.41 -16.60
N ALA A 118 9.83 -0.99 -16.49
CA ALA A 118 10.52 -1.56 -17.65
C ALA A 118 9.86 -2.85 -18.18
N LYS A 119 9.30 -3.69 -17.31
CA LYS A 119 8.55 -4.87 -17.75
C LYS A 119 7.11 -4.52 -18.14
N LEU A 120 6.50 -3.54 -17.47
CA LEU A 120 5.23 -2.95 -17.88
C LEU A 120 5.30 -2.46 -19.33
N ALA A 121 6.37 -1.76 -19.70
CA ALA A 121 6.63 -1.31 -21.06
C ALA A 121 6.63 -2.46 -22.07
N THR A 122 7.33 -3.57 -21.76
CA THR A 122 7.35 -4.76 -22.62
C THR A 122 5.98 -5.39 -22.77
N VAL A 123 5.23 -5.57 -21.66
CA VAL A 123 3.87 -6.14 -21.71
C VAL A 123 2.97 -5.29 -22.62
N ILE A 124 3.00 -3.96 -22.47
CA ILE A 124 2.22 -3.05 -23.32
C ILE A 124 2.64 -3.17 -24.79
N LYS A 125 3.94 -3.27 -25.07
CA LYS A 125 4.48 -3.42 -26.42
C LYS A 125 4.06 -4.74 -27.08
N GLU A 126 4.08 -5.84 -26.33
CA GLU A 126 3.60 -7.15 -26.79
C GLU A 126 2.11 -7.14 -27.10
N GLU A 127 1.29 -6.47 -26.28
CA GLU A 127 -0.14 -6.33 -26.53
C GLU A 127 -0.43 -5.43 -27.74
N ARG A 128 0.31 -4.34 -27.92
CA ARG A 128 0.24 -3.48 -29.12
C ARG A 128 0.66 -4.22 -30.40
N ALA A 129 1.60 -5.15 -30.31
CA ALA A 129 1.97 -5.99 -31.45
C ALA A 129 0.85 -6.95 -31.86
N LYS A 130 0.00 -7.38 -30.91
CA LYS A 130 -1.19 -8.21 -31.19
C LYS A 130 -2.35 -7.38 -31.74
N ASN A 131 -2.55 -6.19 -31.19
CA ASN A 131 -3.56 -5.24 -31.64
C ASN A 131 -3.00 -3.80 -31.58
N PRO A 132 -2.71 -3.15 -32.72
CA PRO A 132 -2.14 -1.80 -32.72
C PRO A 132 -3.10 -0.74 -32.14
N LYS A 133 -4.40 -1.07 -31.99
CA LYS A 133 -5.45 -0.16 -31.53
C LYS A 133 -5.65 -0.16 -30.00
N VAL A 134 -4.71 -0.71 -29.24
CA VAL A 134 -4.81 -0.78 -27.77
C VAL A 134 -4.76 0.62 -27.14
N LEU A 135 -5.76 0.94 -26.33
CA LEU A 135 -5.78 2.11 -25.45
C LEU A 135 -5.03 1.77 -24.15
N VAL A 136 -4.13 2.63 -23.68
CA VAL A 136 -3.37 2.47 -22.44
C VAL A 136 -3.65 3.63 -21.50
N VAL A 137 -4.17 3.37 -20.31
CA VAL A 137 -4.63 4.42 -19.39
C VAL A 137 -4.25 4.15 -17.94
N ASP A 138 -4.13 5.19 -17.13
CA ASP A 138 -3.89 5.07 -15.68
C ASP A 138 -5.00 5.77 -14.88
N ALA A 139 -5.44 5.16 -13.78
CA ALA A 139 -6.54 5.65 -12.96
C ALA A 139 -6.11 6.59 -11.82
N GLY A 140 -4.87 7.07 -11.78
CA GLY A 140 -4.38 7.99 -10.75
C GLY A 140 -3.53 7.32 -9.67
N ASP A 141 -2.94 8.15 -8.80
CA ASP A 141 -1.94 7.81 -7.79
C ASP A 141 -0.73 7.09 -8.39
N ALA A 142 -0.23 7.67 -9.47
CA ALA A 142 0.88 7.13 -10.23
C ALA A 142 2.23 7.51 -9.59
N PHE A 143 2.33 8.70 -9.00
CA PHE A 143 3.61 9.36 -8.79
C PHE A 143 4.18 9.18 -7.39
N GLN A 144 3.44 9.60 -6.37
CA GLN A 144 3.90 9.54 -4.98
C GLN A 144 3.93 8.09 -4.48
N GLY A 145 4.88 7.75 -3.61
CA GLY A 145 4.84 6.52 -2.84
C GLY A 145 6.23 6.14 -2.35
N LEU A 146 7.01 5.47 -3.19
CA LEU A 146 8.38 5.09 -2.81
C LEU A 146 9.35 6.29 -2.86
N PRO A 147 10.35 6.34 -1.95
CA PRO A 147 11.35 7.42 -1.91
C PRO A 147 12.06 7.69 -3.24
N ILE A 148 12.32 6.66 -4.04
CA ILE A 148 12.94 6.81 -5.37
C ILE A 148 12.11 7.69 -6.31
N SER A 149 10.78 7.55 -6.28
CA SER A 149 9.87 8.40 -7.06
C SER A 149 9.71 9.78 -6.42
N ASN A 150 9.49 9.81 -5.10
CA ASN A 150 9.28 11.05 -4.33
C ASN A 150 10.48 12.00 -4.41
N SER A 151 11.71 11.48 -4.56
CA SER A 151 12.93 12.29 -4.72
C SER A 151 12.88 13.26 -5.90
N SER A 152 12.12 12.93 -6.93
CA SER A 152 11.85 13.77 -8.10
C SER A 152 10.43 14.32 -8.13
N LYS A 153 9.68 14.17 -7.02
CA LYS A 153 8.24 14.43 -6.95
C LYS A 153 7.47 13.78 -8.11
N GLY A 154 7.86 12.56 -8.49
CA GLY A 154 7.22 11.82 -9.59
C GLY A 154 7.54 12.28 -11.02
N GLU A 155 8.26 13.38 -11.22
CA GLU A 155 8.56 13.93 -12.55
C GLU A 155 9.30 12.93 -13.45
N GLU A 156 10.19 12.12 -12.88
CA GLU A 156 10.92 11.12 -13.65
C GLU A 156 10.04 9.94 -14.08
N ARG A 157 9.05 9.56 -13.26
CA ARG A 157 8.07 8.55 -13.66
C ARG A 157 7.14 9.08 -14.74
N ALA A 158 6.72 10.35 -14.68
CA ALA A 158 5.95 10.98 -15.75
C ALA A 158 6.67 10.88 -17.11
N LYS A 159 8.00 11.04 -17.14
CA LYS A 159 8.81 10.82 -18.35
C LYS A 159 8.81 9.37 -18.81
N ILE A 160 8.82 8.40 -17.89
CA ILE A 160 8.68 6.98 -18.24
C ILE A 160 7.30 6.69 -18.83
N LEU A 161 6.21 7.22 -18.27
CA LEU A 161 4.87 7.02 -18.82
C LEU A 161 4.75 7.55 -20.26
N ASN A 162 5.42 8.66 -20.57
CA ASN A 162 5.53 9.17 -21.94
C ASN A 162 6.26 8.19 -22.87
N GLU A 163 7.34 7.57 -22.41
CA GLU A 163 8.11 6.60 -23.19
C GLU A 163 7.32 5.31 -23.43
N ILE A 164 6.59 4.84 -22.41
CA ILE A 164 5.66 3.71 -22.55
C ILE A 164 4.51 4.06 -23.51
N GLY A 165 4.16 5.34 -23.59
CA GLY A 165 3.13 5.86 -24.47
C GLY A 165 1.73 5.68 -23.92
N TYR A 166 1.48 6.05 -22.67
CA TYR A 166 0.11 6.14 -22.14
C TYR A 166 -0.73 7.14 -22.97
N ASP A 167 -2.03 6.86 -23.09
CA ASP A 167 -2.97 7.64 -23.87
C ASP A 167 -3.76 8.66 -23.02
N ALA A 168 -3.98 8.38 -21.74
CA ALA A 168 -4.59 9.30 -20.76
C ALA A 168 -4.37 8.82 -19.31
N MET A 169 -4.49 9.73 -18.35
CA MET A 169 -4.42 9.42 -16.92
C MET A 169 -5.46 10.24 -16.14
N ALA A 170 -6.10 9.66 -15.13
CA ALA A 170 -6.88 10.42 -14.14
C ALA A 170 -5.98 11.05 -13.08
N VAL A 171 -6.41 12.18 -12.52
CA VAL A 171 -5.82 12.74 -11.30
C VAL A 171 -6.37 11.99 -10.09
N GLY A 172 -5.51 11.33 -9.32
CA GLY A 172 -5.80 10.79 -8.00
C GLY A 172 -5.54 11.80 -6.87
N ASN A 173 -5.75 11.39 -5.62
CA ASN A 173 -5.52 12.28 -4.49
C ASN A 173 -4.02 12.52 -4.23
N HIS A 174 -3.18 11.51 -4.44
CA HIS A 174 -1.74 11.62 -4.19
C HIS A 174 -0.99 12.40 -5.28
N GLU A 175 -1.64 12.75 -6.39
CA GLU A 175 -1.11 13.74 -7.33
C GLU A 175 -0.98 15.14 -6.69
N PHE A 176 -1.69 15.43 -5.59
CA PHE A 176 -1.63 16.70 -4.86
C PHE A 176 -0.65 16.69 -3.67
N ASP A 177 0.04 15.59 -3.39
CA ASP A 177 0.94 15.48 -2.21
C ASP A 177 2.11 16.46 -2.22
N PHE A 178 2.52 16.91 -3.41
CA PHE A 178 3.56 17.91 -3.59
C PHE A 178 3.00 19.32 -3.89
N GLY A 179 1.68 19.51 -3.74
CA GLY A 179 0.98 20.77 -3.98
C GLY A 179 0.31 20.87 -5.35
N LEU A 180 -0.70 21.75 -5.44
CA LEU A 180 -1.42 22.05 -6.68
C LEU A 180 -0.50 22.48 -7.84
N ASP A 181 0.57 23.23 -7.54
CA ASP A 181 1.49 23.71 -8.58
C ASP A 181 2.30 22.56 -9.19
N GLU A 182 2.72 21.59 -8.39
CA GLU A 182 3.35 20.37 -8.90
C GLU A 182 2.35 19.53 -9.69
N ALA A 183 1.12 19.37 -9.20
CA ALA A 183 0.05 18.67 -9.91
C ALA A 183 -0.24 19.28 -11.30
N LYS A 184 -0.16 20.61 -11.41
CA LYS A 184 -0.26 21.32 -12.70
C LYS A 184 0.98 21.10 -13.57
N LYS A 185 2.17 21.07 -12.99
CA LYS A 185 3.43 20.85 -13.70
C LYS A 185 3.48 19.49 -14.39
N TYR A 186 2.83 18.45 -13.87
CA TYR A 186 2.71 17.18 -14.58
C TYR A 186 2.10 17.33 -15.98
N LYS A 187 1.17 18.27 -16.20
CA LYS A 187 0.60 18.54 -17.53
C LYS A 187 1.64 19.05 -18.54
N GLU A 188 2.68 19.72 -18.04
CA GLU A 188 3.76 20.25 -18.87
C GLU A 188 4.76 19.15 -19.23
N ILE A 189 4.86 18.11 -18.40
CA ILE A 189 5.77 16.97 -18.60
C ILE A 189 5.09 15.88 -19.44
N LEU A 190 3.83 15.55 -19.15
CA LEU A 190 3.09 14.48 -19.81
C LEU A 190 2.75 14.84 -21.26
N LYS A 191 2.96 13.90 -22.17
CA LYS A 191 2.62 14.01 -23.60
C LYS A 191 1.20 13.52 -23.91
N PHE A 192 0.46 13.18 -22.86
CA PHE A 192 -0.93 12.73 -22.90
C PHE A 192 -1.73 13.47 -21.81
N PRO A 193 -3.06 13.58 -21.96
CA PRO A 193 -3.86 14.39 -21.07
C PRO A 193 -3.98 13.77 -19.66
N LEU A 194 -3.81 14.63 -18.66
CA LEU A 194 -4.11 14.39 -17.26
C LEU A 194 -5.50 14.95 -16.93
N LEU A 195 -6.42 14.08 -16.54
CA LEU A 195 -7.86 14.33 -16.57
C LEU A 195 -8.49 14.40 -15.18
N SER A 196 -9.33 15.41 -14.95
CA SER A 196 -10.23 15.47 -13.80
C SER A 196 -11.41 16.38 -14.10
N SER A 197 -12.61 15.82 -14.03
CA SER A 197 -13.85 16.53 -14.32
C SER A 197 -14.44 17.31 -13.15
N ASN A 198 -13.97 17.08 -11.92
CA ASN A 198 -14.58 17.66 -10.74
C ASN A 198 -13.62 18.49 -9.88
N THR A 199 -12.39 18.73 -10.37
CA THR A 199 -11.41 19.55 -9.67
C THR A 199 -11.42 21.00 -10.15
N TYR A 200 -11.69 21.93 -9.23
CA TYR A 200 -11.73 23.36 -9.48
C TYR A 200 -10.76 24.11 -8.57
N ALA A 201 -10.19 25.21 -9.07
CA ALA A 201 -9.47 26.18 -8.26
C ALA A 201 -9.95 27.58 -8.65
N ASN A 202 -10.32 28.39 -7.66
CA ASN A 202 -10.88 29.73 -7.90
C ASN A 202 -12.06 29.72 -8.91
N ASN A 203 -12.96 28.73 -8.79
CA ASN A 203 -14.12 28.50 -9.66
C ASN A 203 -13.80 28.18 -11.14
N ALA A 204 -12.55 27.90 -11.48
CA ALA A 204 -12.15 27.41 -12.79
C ALA A 204 -11.70 25.96 -12.71
N ARG A 205 -12.09 25.14 -13.68
CA ARG A 205 -11.66 23.75 -13.75
C ARG A 205 -10.15 23.70 -13.96
N VAL A 206 -9.45 22.95 -13.11
CA VAL A 206 -7.98 22.91 -13.13
C VAL A 206 -7.48 22.02 -14.26
N PHE A 207 -8.06 20.84 -14.41
CA PHE A 207 -7.64 19.81 -15.36
C PHE A 207 -8.62 19.69 -16.53
N GLN A 208 -8.17 19.10 -17.64
CA GLN A 208 -9.07 18.76 -18.71
C GLN A 208 -10.08 17.72 -18.20
N ALA A 209 -11.37 17.88 -18.55
CA ALA A 209 -12.40 16.96 -18.08
C ALA A 209 -12.33 15.60 -18.79
N SER A 210 -12.06 15.65 -20.09
CA SER A 210 -12.12 14.52 -21.00
C SER A 210 -11.28 14.74 -22.24
N THR A 211 -10.90 13.65 -22.90
CA THR A 211 -10.25 13.66 -24.22
C THR A 211 -10.93 12.65 -25.14
N ILE A 212 -10.72 12.79 -26.45
CA ILE A 212 -11.10 11.81 -27.46
C ILE A 212 -9.79 11.20 -27.98
N VAL A 213 -9.63 9.89 -27.84
CA VAL A 213 -8.45 9.16 -28.33
C VAL A 213 -8.85 8.33 -29.52
N ASP A 214 -8.32 8.69 -30.69
CA ASP A 214 -8.51 7.95 -31.92
C ASP A 214 -7.35 6.96 -32.12
N LYS A 215 -7.65 5.66 -32.08
CA LYS A 215 -6.68 4.57 -32.28
C LYS A 215 -6.77 3.97 -33.68
N ASP A 216 -7.80 4.32 -34.45
CA ASP A 216 -7.94 3.94 -35.86
C ASP A 216 -8.70 5.03 -36.64
N PRO A 217 -7.97 6.03 -37.19
CA PRO A 217 -8.60 7.12 -37.93
C PRO A 217 -9.35 6.69 -39.20
N ALA A 218 -9.24 5.43 -39.61
CA ALA A 218 -10.02 4.88 -40.72
C ALA A 218 -11.45 4.49 -40.33
N VAL A 219 -11.78 4.43 -39.03
CA VAL A 219 -13.09 4.00 -38.52
C VAL A 219 -13.73 5.11 -37.68
N GLU A 220 -14.58 5.90 -38.32
CA GLU A 220 -15.34 6.95 -37.66
C GLU A 220 -16.29 6.36 -36.59
N GLY A 221 -16.29 6.92 -35.38
CA GLY A 221 -17.14 6.50 -34.26
C GLY A 221 -16.52 5.48 -33.31
N ASP A 222 -15.38 4.85 -33.65
CA ASP A 222 -14.66 3.92 -32.78
C ASP A 222 -13.71 4.62 -31.77
N GLU A 223 -13.64 5.95 -31.80
CA GLU A 223 -12.81 6.70 -30.87
C GLU A 223 -13.20 6.45 -29.41
N PHE A 224 -12.21 6.47 -28.53
CA PHE A 224 -12.41 6.37 -27.09
C PHE A 224 -12.67 7.74 -26.50
N VAL A 225 -13.88 7.93 -25.98
CA VAL A 225 -14.20 9.05 -25.09
C VAL A 225 -13.64 8.73 -23.71
N VAL A 226 -12.57 9.42 -23.30
CA VAL A 226 -11.94 9.20 -22.00
C VAL A 226 -12.28 10.36 -21.07
N ILE A 227 -12.86 10.09 -19.90
CA ILE A 227 -13.30 11.08 -18.91
C ILE A 227 -12.59 10.80 -17.60
N GLY A 228 -11.99 11.81 -16.98
CA GLY A 228 -11.35 11.68 -15.66
C GLY A 228 -12.23 12.18 -14.53
N VAL A 229 -12.13 11.58 -13.34
CA VAL A 229 -12.80 12.07 -12.13
C VAL A 229 -12.00 11.71 -10.87
N THR A 230 -11.90 12.64 -9.92
CA THR A 230 -11.04 12.55 -8.74
C THR A 230 -11.89 12.47 -7.47
N THR A 231 -11.48 11.68 -6.48
CA THR A 231 -12.21 11.58 -5.20
C THR A 231 -12.31 12.93 -4.49
N PRO A 232 -13.51 13.37 -4.06
CA PRO A 232 -13.64 14.52 -3.18
C PRO A 232 -12.98 14.33 -1.81
N GLU A 233 -12.64 13.09 -1.43
CA GLU A 233 -11.85 12.81 -0.22
C GLU A 233 -10.46 13.45 -0.28
N THR A 234 -9.95 13.84 -1.46
CA THR A 234 -8.69 14.60 -1.57
C THR A 234 -8.67 15.84 -0.66
N ALA A 235 -9.84 16.45 -0.41
CA ALA A 235 -9.98 17.58 0.51
C ALA A 235 -9.56 17.29 1.97
N THR A 236 -9.56 16.01 2.37
CA THR A 236 -9.20 15.55 3.72
C THR A 236 -8.00 14.59 3.71
N LYS A 237 -7.76 13.88 2.61
CA LYS A 237 -6.69 12.89 2.46
C LYS A 237 -5.36 13.51 2.04
N THR A 238 -5.35 14.74 1.52
CA THR A 238 -4.12 15.47 1.23
C THR A 238 -3.93 16.60 2.25
N HIS A 239 -2.68 16.98 2.52
CA HIS A 239 -2.37 18.11 3.40
C HIS A 239 -3.13 19.38 2.98
N PRO A 240 -3.87 20.06 3.87
CA PRO A 240 -4.62 21.29 3.54
C PRO A 240 -3.81 22.41 2.87
N LYS A 241 -2.49 22.49 3.12
CA LYS A 241 -1.60 23.46 2.47
C LYS A 241 -1.44 23.21 0.97
N ASN A 242 -1.54 21.96 0.54
CA ASN A 242 -1.32 21.56 -0.86
C ASN A 242 -2.53 21.84 -1.76
N ILE A 243 -3.71 21.94 -1.17
CA ILE A 243 -5.01 22.07 -1.85
C ILE A 243 -5.71 23.40 -1.54
N GLN A 244 -4.96 24.42 -1.11
CA GLN A 244 -5.54 25.73 -0.81
C GLN A 244 -6.28 26.31 -2.03
N GLY A 245 -7.55 26.65 -1.83
CA GLY A 245 -8.40 27.19 -2.90
C GLY A 245 -8.85 26.15 -3.94
N VAL A 246 -8.56 24.87 -3.73
CA VAL A 246 -9.03 23.75 -4.55
C VAL A 246 -10.34 23.21 -3.97
N THR A 247 -11.30 22.94 -4.84
CA THR A 247 -12.56 22.29 -4.50
C THR A 247 -12.81 21.09 -5.40
N PHE A 248 -13.41 20.06 -4.83
CA PHE A 248 -13.79 18.83 -5.51
C PHE A 248 -15.30 18.70 -5.47
N THR A 249 -15.95 18.81 -6.63
CA THR A 249 -17.42 18.74 -6.74
C THR A 249 -17.90 17.29 -6.86
N ASP A 250 -19.23 17.09 -6.77
CA ASP A 250 -19.84 15.77 -6.85
C ASP A 250 -19.43 15.02 -8.14
N PRO A 251 -18.82 13.82 -8.02
CA PRO A 251 -18.22 13.13 -9.15
C PRO A 251 -19.27 12.65 -10.15
N ILE A 252 -20.41 12.14 -9.70
CA ILE A 252 -21.46 11.59 -10.56
C ILE A 252 -22.11 12.70 -11.39
N THR A 253 -22.43 13.83 -10.75
CA THR A 253 -23.00 14.99 -11.42
C THR A 253 -22.05 15.53 -12.48
N GLU A 254 -20.76 15.68 -12.15
CA GLU A 254 -19.77 16.19 -13.11
C GLU A 254 -19.51 15.26 -14.28
N VAL A 255 -19.40 13.95 -14.06
CA VAL A 255 -19.20 12.99 -15.15
C VAL A 255 -20.39 13.01 -16.11
N ASN A 256 -21.62 13.00 -15.58
CA ASN A 256 -22.82 13.10 -16.43
C ASN A 256 -22.90 14.43 -17.20
N ARG A 257 -22.52 15.55 -16.55
CA ARG A 257 -22.43 16.86 -17.22
C ARG A 257 -21.44 16.85 -18.38
N VAL A 258 -20.28 16.21 -18.20
CA VAL A 258 -19.26 16.08 -19.25
C VAL A 258 -19.73 15.15 -20.38
N ILE A 259 -20.42 14.05 -20.07
CA ILE A 259 -21.07 13.20 -21.08
C ILE A 259 -22.07 14.02 -21.90
N ASP A 260 -22.89 14.83 -21.25
CA ASP A 260 -23.87 15.68 -21.92
C ASP A 260 -23.22 16.66 -22.91
N GLU A 261 -22.11 17.29 -22.51
CA GLU A 261 -21.32 18.19 -23.36
C GLU A 261 -20.70 17.47 -24.56
N ILE A 262 -20.15 16.27 -24.34
CA ILE A 262 -19.54 15.47 -25.40
C ILE A 262 -20.59 15.00 -26.41
N GLU A 263 -21.72 14.46 -25.95
CA GLU A 263 -22.80 13.99 -26.82
C GLU A 263 -23.40 15.13 -27.64
N ALA A 264 -23.60 16.30 -27.02
CA ALA A 264 -24.10 17.47 -27.74
C ALA A 264 -23.12 17.94 -28.82
N ARG A 265 -21.82 17.96 -28.53
CA ARG A 265 -20.78 18.30 -29.51
C ARG A 265 -20.70 17.25 -30.62
N ALA A 266 -20.71 15.96 -30.28
CA ALA A 266 -20.69 14.87 -31.24
C ALA A 266 -21.88 14.97 -32.22
N ALA A 267 -23.09 15.18 -31.69
CA ALA A 267 -24.28 15.37 -32.50
C ALA A 267 -24.18 16.60 -33.42
N ALA A 268 -23.61 17.70 -32.94
CA ALA A 268 -23.39 18.90 -33.76
C ALA A 268 -22.36 18.69 -34.89
N GLU A 269 -21.38 17.81 -34.67
CA GLU A 269 -20.38 17.41 -35.66
C GLU A 269 -20.83 16.24 -36.55
N GLY A 270 -22.03 15.67 -36.32
CA GLY A 270 -22.51 14.48 -37.03
C GLY A 270 -21.82 13.17 -36.60
N LYS A 271 -21.07 13.19 -35.50
CA LYS A 271 -20.34 12.04 -34.95
C LYS A 271 -21.18 11.26 -33.94
N ASN A 272 -20.83 9.99 -33.76
CA ASN A 272 -21.45 9.14 -32.74
C ASN A 272 -20.42 8.20 -32.10
N TYR A 273 -19.84 8.64 -30.97
CA TYR A 273 -18.87 7.83 -30.24
C TYR A 273 -19.51 6.60 -29.59
N LYS A 274 -18.82 5.47 -29.64
CA LYS A 274 -19.32 4.19 -29.11
C LYS A 274 -18.59 3.68 -27.87
N ASN A 275 -17.37 4.15 -27.63
CA ASN A 275 -16.51 3.66 -26.55
C ASN A 275 -16.29 4.76 -25.50
N TYR A 276 -16.76 4.54 -24.27
CA TYR A 276 -16.59 5.44 -23.13
C TYR A 276 -15.70 4.77 -22.08
N VAL A 277 -14.66 5.48 -21.68
CA VAL A 277 -13.74 5.06 -20.63
C VAL A 277 -13.75 6.13 -19.56
N VAL A 278 -14.26 5.79 -18.37
CA VAL A 278 -14.25 6.69 -17.22
C VAL A 278 -13.10 6.28 -16.32
N LEU A 279 -12.03 7.08 -16.32
CA LEU A 279 -10.91 6.95 -15.41
C LEU A 279 -11.32 7.61 -14.09
N ALA A 280 -11.73 6.78 -13.14
CA ALA A 280 -12.11 7.19 -11.81
C ALA A 280 -10.94 7.00 -10.84
N HIS A 281 -10.82 7.90 -9.88
CA HIS A 281 -9.99 7.70 -8.71
C HIS A 281 -10.85 7.91 -7.47
N LEU A 282 -11.84 7.04 -7.31
CA LEU A 282 -12.96 7.19 -6.37
C LEU A 282 -12.95 6.09 -5.30
N GLY A 283 -12.61 4.86 -5.69
CA GLY A 283 -12.54 3.72 -4.79
C GLY A 283 -13.89 3.22 -4.30
N VAL A 284 -13.82 2.18 -3.47
CA VAL A 284 -14.99 1.49 -2.89
C VAL A 284 -14.87 1.26 -1.38
N ASP A 285 -13.96 1.99 -0.72
CA ASP A 285 -13.75 1.82 0.71
C ASP A 285 -15.03 2.06 1.51
N THR A 286 -15.19 1.31 2.60
CA THR A 286 -16.37 1.42 3.46
C THR A 286 -16.48 2.79 4.12
N THR A 287 -15.35 3.48 4.28
CA THR A 287 -15.25 4.84 4.82
C THR A 287 -15.53 5.93 3.80
N THR A 288 -15.42 5.64 2.50
CA THR A 288 -15.79 6.58 1.43
C THR A 288 -17.32 6.73 1.39
N PRO A 289 -17.85 7.97 1.37
CA PRO A 289 -19.29 8.22 1.17
C PRO A 289 -19.79 7.49 -0.08
N THR A 290 -20.95 6.84 0.02
CA THR A 290 -21.48 5.98 -1.07
C THR A 290 -21.58 6.73 -2.39
N GLU A 291 -22.06 7.97 -2.37
CA GLU A 291 -22.18 8.86 -3.53
C GLU A 291 -20.84 9.19 -4.21
N TRP A 292 -19.72 8.98 -3.53
CA TRP A 292 -18.38 9.24 -4.06
C TRP A 292 -17.66 7.97 -4.52
N ARG A 293 -18.27 6.80 -4.41
CA ARG A 293 -17.64 5.53 -4.80
C ARG A 293 -17.70 5.30 -6.31
N GLY A 294 -16.66 4.66 -6.83
CA GLY A 294 -16.61 4.28 -8.25
C GLY A 294 -17.69 3.27 -8.64
N SER A 295 -18.09 2.39 -7.71
CA SER A 295 -19.20 1.44 -7.92
C SER A 295 -20.55 2.14 -8.09
N THR A 296 -20.81 3.19 -7.30
CA THR A 296 -22.04 4.00 -7.41
C THR A 296 -22.04 4.85 -8.67
N LEU A 297 -20.87 5.37 -9.09
CA LEU A 297 -20.71 5.99 -10.40
C LEU A 297 -21.03 5.01 -11.53
N ALA A 298 -20.47 3.79 -11.52
CA ALA A 298 -20.72 2.77 -12.53
C ALA A 298 -22.21 2.41 -12.62
N GLU A 299 -22.88 2.25 -11.47
CA GLU A 299 -24.32 2.03 -11.42
C GLU A 299 -25.11 3.21 -12.04
N ALA A 300 -24.76 4.45 -11.71
CA ALA A 300 -25.40 5.64 -12.27
C ALA A 300 -25.22 5.71 -13.79
N LEU A 301 -24.02 5.42 -14.30
CA LEU A 301 -23.72 5.39 -15.73
C LEU A 301 -24.52 4.31 -16.48
N SER A 302 -24.74 3.14 -15.86
CA SER A 302 -25.55 2.07 -16.45
C SER A 302 -27.02 2.45 -16.64
N LYS A 303 -27.48 3.46 -15.90
CA LYS A 303 -28.84 4.00 -15.97
C LYS A 303 -28.92 5.26 -16.85
N ASN A 304 -27.79 5.77 -17.37
CA ASN A 304 -27.78 6.96 -18.20
C ASN A 304 -28.30 6.64 -19.61
N PRO A 305 -29.42 7.25 -20.07
CA PRO A 305 -30.02 6.94 -21.35
C PRO A 305 -29.13 7.30 -22.56
N LYS A 306 -28.21 8.26 -22.44
CA LYS A 306 -27.28 8.64 -23.52
C LYS A 306 -26.20 7.60 -23.77
N LEU A 307 -25.92 6.74 -22.78
CA LEU A 307 -24.94 5.67 -22.89
C LEU A 307 -25.55 4.35 -23.35
N LYS A 308 -26.88 4.28 -23.54
CA LYS A 308 -27.55 3.07 -23.97
C LYS A 308 -27.01 2.58 -25.31
N GLY A 309 -26.61 1.30 -25.37
CA GLY A 309 -26.02 0.71 -26.57
C GLY A 309 -24.58 1.13 -26.86
N LYS A 310 -23.91 1.82 -25.92
CA LYS A 310 -22.49 2.20 -25.99
C LYS A 310 -21.68 1.36 -25.00
N ARG A 311 -20.41 1.07 -25.30
CA ARG A 311 -19.48 0.40 -24.38
C ARG A 311 -19.04 1.38 -23.31
N VAL A 312 -19.18 1.04 -22.04
CA VAL A 312 -18.73 1.88 -20.93
C VAL A 312 -17.80 1.07 -20.03
N THR A 313 -16.57 1.56 -19.86
CA THR A 313 -15.56 0.96 -18.98
C THR A 313 -15.20 1.97 -17.91
N VAL A 314 -15.60 1.70 -16.67
CA VAL A 314 -15.09 2.41 -15.50
C VAL A 314 -13.81 1.71 -15.07
N ILE A 315 -12.73 2.46 -15.03
CA ILE A 315 -11.42 2.02 -14.56
C ILE A 315 -11.13 2.87 -13.34
N ASP A 316 -11.09 2.25 -12.16
CA ASP A 316 -11.03 2.94 -10.88
C ASP A 316 -9.74 2.63 -10.10
N GLY A 317 -9.48 3.41 -9.04
CA GLY A 317 -8.34 3.27 -8.12
C GLY A 317 -8.70 3.58 -6.67
N HIS A 318 -7.81 4.24 -5.93
CA HIS A 318 -7.97 4.79 -4.57
C HIS A 318 -8.04 3.75 -3.44
N SER A 319 -8.90 2.75 -3.59
CA SER A 319 -9.15 1.72 -2.56
C SER A 319 -8.17 0.53 -2.60
N HIS A 320 -7.25 0.51 -3.57
CA HIS A 320 -6.29 -0.58 -3.79
C HIS A 320 -6.92 -1.97 -3.96
N THR A 321 -8.16 -2.03 -4.46
CA THR A 321 -8.89 -3.29 -4.59
C THR A 321 -8.60 -3.97 -5.93
N VAL A 322 -8.60 -5.29 -5.94
CA VAL A 322 -8.67 -6.06 -7.20
C VAL A 322 -10.14 -6.42 -7.39
N GLU A 323 -10.81 -5.74 -8.32
CA GLU A 323 -12.24 -5.91 -8.54
C GLU A 323 -12.59 -5.84 -10.03
N SER A 324 -13.60 -6.63 -10.43
CA SER A 324 -14.23 -6.52 -11.73
C SER A 324 -15.72 -6.87 -11.60
N THR A 325 -16.59 -5.89 -11.86
CA THR A 325 -18.03 -6.00 -11.67
C THR A 325 -18.76 -5.43 -12.88
N THR A 326 -19.95 -5.94 -13.20
CA THR A 326 -20.80 -5.46 -14.30
C THR A 326 -22.03 -4.76 -13.76
N TYR A 327 -22.41 -3.65 -14.39
CA TYR A 327 -23.62 -2.89 -14.11
C TYR A 327 -24.44 -2.71 -15.38
N GLY A 328 -25.73 -3.05 -15.32
CA GLY A 328 -26.60 -3.02 -16.49
C GLY A 328 -26.14 -3.97 -17.59
N ASP A 329 -26.41 -3.59 -18.84
CA ASP A 329 -26.07 -4.38 -20.04
C ASP A 329 -24.80 -3.88 -20.77
N ASN A 330 -24.18 -2.81 -20.29
CA ASN A 330 -23.14 -2.11 -21.05
C ASN A 330 -22.00 -1.49 -20.22
N VAL A 331 -22.03 -1.53 -18.88
CA VAL A 331 -20.97 -0.97 -18.02
C VAL A 331 -20.16 -2.08 -17.35
N THR A 332 -18.84 -1.99 -17.46
CA THR A 332 -17.90 -2.75 -16.62
C THR A 332 -17.15 -1.82 -15.69
N TYR A 333 -16.93 -2.24 -14.45
CA TYR A 333 -16.18 -1.55 -13.41
C TYR A 333 -14.95 -2.39 -13.04
N ASN A 334 -13.76 -1.80 -13.03
CA ASN A 334 -12.50 -2.55 -12.97
C ASN A 334 -11.44 -1.83 -12.12
N GLN A 335 -10.74 -2.56 -11.26
CA GLN A 335 -9.54 -2.14 -10.53
C GLN A 335 -8.46 -3.24 -10.55
N THR A 336 -7.18 -2.89 -10.41
CA THR A 336 -6.03 -3.82 -10.53
C THR A 336 -5.31 -4.12 -9.22
N GLY A 337 -5.83 -3.66 -8.09
CA GLY A 337 -5.12 -3.64 -6.81
C GLY A 337 -4.28 -2.38 -6.73
N SER A 338 -3.00 -2.52 -6.40
CA SER A 338 -2.05 -1.40 -6.36
C SER A 338 -0.62 -1.88 -6.69
N TYR A 339 0.30 -0.93 -6.74
CA TYR A 339 1.75 -1.13 -6.77
C TYR A 339 2.29 -1.92 -7.96
N LEU A 340 1.56 -1.94 -9.08
CA LEU A 340 1.84 -2.80 -10.23
C LEU A 340 1.99 -4.27 -9.83
N HIS A 341 1.18 -4.74 -8.89
CA HIS A 341 1.01 -6.19 -8.68
C HIS A 341 0.31 -6.85 -9.88
N ASN A 342 -0.54 -6.09 -10.58
CA ASN A 342 -1.23 -6.51 -11.79
C ASN A 342 -1.24 -5.39 -12.83
N ILE A 343 -1.42 -5.78 -14.10
CA ILE A 343 -1.83 -4.90 -15.20
C ILE A 343 -3.23 -5.33 -15.62
N GLY A 344 -4.16 -4.40 -15.65
CA GLY A 344 -5.53 -4.66 -16.09
C GLY A 344 -5.61 -4.73 -17.61
N LYS A 345 -6.43 -5.67 -18.12
CA LYS A 345 -6.69 -5.82 -19.54
C LYS A 345 -8.19 -6.07 -19.76
N VAL A 346 -8.85 -5.16 -20.46
CA VAL A 346 -10.25 -5.30 -20.87
C VAL A 346 -10.31 -5.51 -22.38
N THR A 347 -10.88 -6.64 -22.81
CA THR A 347 -11.02 -6.97 -24.24
C THR A 347 -12.49 -7.01 -24.66
N PHE A 348 -12.79 -6.42 -25.81
CA PHE A 348 -14.11 -6.44 -26.40
C PHE A 348 -14.08 -7.25 -27.69
N LYS A 349 -15.01 -8.20 -27.82
CA LYS A 349 -15.30 -8.83 -29.10
C LYS A 349 -16.20 -7.94 -29.94
N ALA A 350 -16.24 -8.19 -31.25
CA ALA A 350 -17.14 -7.50 -32.14
C ALA A 350 -18.59 -7.58 -31.64
N ASN A 351 -19.31 -6.46 -31.66
CA ASN A 351 -20.71 -6.33 -31.22
C ASN A 351 -20.99 -6.65 -29.74
N GLN A 352 -19.96 -6.74 -28.89
CA GLN A 352 -20.12 -6.92 -27.44
C GLN A 352 -20.08 -5.56 -26.72
N LEU A 353 -21.08 -5.25 -25.89
CA LEU A 353 -21.09 -4.02 -25.07
C LEU A 353 -20.28 -4.15 -23.78
N LEU A 354 -20.35 -5.31 -23.12
CA LEU A 354 -19.58 -5.59 -21.91
C LEU A 354 -18.17 -6.04 -22.25
N GLY A 355 -17.16 -5.42 -21.64
CA GLY A 355 -15.78 -5.87 -21.78
C GLY A 355 -15.55 -7.20 -21.06
N ASN A 356 -14.49 -7.91 -21.46
CA ASN A 356 -13.99 -9.09 -20.76
C ASN A 356 -12.71 -8.70 -19.99
N PRO A 357 -12.82 -8.38 -18.69
CA PRO A 357 -11.68 -7.97 -17.87
C PRO A 357 -10.81 -9.15 -17.47
N GLN A 358 -9.50 -8.90 -17.41
CA GLN A 358 -8.45 -9.83 -17.02
C GLN A 358 -7.36 -9.08 -16.26
N GLN A 359 -6.62 -9.80 -15.42
CA GLN A 359 -5.43 -9.29 -14.75
C GLN A 359 -4.20 -10.03 -15.29
N ILE A 360 -3.15 -9.27 -15.62
CA ILE A 360 -1.82 -9.79 -15.90
C ILE A 360 -0.99 -9.62 -14.62
N PRO A 361 -0.85 -10.67 -13.79
CA PRO A 361 -0.16 -10.55 -12.51
C PRO A 361 1.35 -10.45 -12.68
N ALA A 362 2.03 -9.97 -11.64
CA ALA A 362 3.49 -9.87 -11.59
C ALA A 362 4.20 -11.19 -11.91
N GLU A 363 3.68 -12.34 -11.47
CA GLU A 363 4.26 -13.65 -11.80
C GLU A 363 4.27 -13.97 -13.31
N THR A 364 3.31 -13.43 -14.06
CA THR A 364 3.29 -13.55 -15.52
C THR A 364 4.24 -12.55 -16.15
N ALA A 365 4.17 -11.27 -15.75
CA ALA A 365 5.00 -10.22 -16.32
C ALA A 365 6.49 -10.37 -15.97
N LYS A 366 6.86 -11.00 -14.85
CA LYS A 366 8.26 -11.30 -14.49
C LYS A 366 8.99 -12.12 -15.55
N LYS A 367 8.26 -12.89 -16.38
CA LYS A 367 8.83 -13.73 -17.44
C LYS A 367 9.22 -12.96 -18.69
N VAL A 368 8.74 -11.72 -18.87
CA VAL A 368 9.11 -10.89 -20.02
C VAL A 368 10.48 -10.24 -19.80
N THR A 369 11.18 -9.98 -20.91
CA THR A 369 12.45 -9.22 -20.86
C THR A 369 12.13 -7.73 -20.68
N PRO A 370 12.80 -6.99 -19.77
CA PRO A 370 12.59 -5.56 -19.61
C PRO A 370 12.84 -4.77 -20.91
N ASP A 371 12.00 -3.76 -21.20
CA ASP A 371 12.23 -2.90 -22.36
C ASP A 371 13.54 -2.12 -22.16
N PRO A 372 14.48 -2.17 -23.13
CA PRO A 372 15.83 -1.64 -22.93
C PRO A 372 15.86 -0.11 -22.77
N VAL A 373 14.93 0.62 -23.37
CA VAL A 373 14.89 2.09 -23.27
C VAL A 373 14.39 2.48 -21.89
N VAL A 374 13.28 1.89 -21.45
CA VAL A 374 12.74 2.16 -20.12
C VAL A 374 13.70 1.66 -19.03
N ALA A 375 14.35 0.50 -19.21
CA ALA A 375 15.36 0.01 -18.27
C ALA A 375 16.55 0.97 -18.10
N ASP A 376 17.02 1.61 -19.18
CA ASP A 376 18.06 2.65 -19.12
C ASP A 376 17.57 3.90 -18.36
N MET A 377 16.32 4.34 -18.59
CA MET A 377 15.72 5.43 -17.83
C MET A 377 15.65 5.11 -16.32
N VAL A 378 15.16 3.92 -15.97
CA VAL A 378 15.10 3.45 -14.57
C VAL A 378 16.49 3.42 -13.93
N SER A 379 17.51 2.92 -14.67
CA SER A 379 18.89 2.90 -14.20
C SER A 379 19.44 4.31 -13.91
N LYS A 380 19.17 5.29 -14.80
CA LYS A 380 19.58 6.69 -14.60
C LYS A 380 18.85 7.35 -13.43
N ILE A 381 17.58 7.04 -13.23
CA ILE A 381 16.81 7.51 -12.06
C ILE A 381 17.44 6.95 -10.78
N LYS A 382 17.71 5.64 -10.76
CA LYS A 382 18.36 4.99 -9.63
C LYS A 382 19.73 5.62 -9.32
N ALA A 383 20.56 5.87 -10.33
CA ALA A 383 21.86 6.49 -10.13
C ALA A 383 21.77 7.91 -9.52
N ARG A 384 20.80 8.72 -9.95
CA ARG A 384 20.57 10.06 -9.35
C ARG A 384 20.04 9.96 -7.93
N TYR A 385 19.13 9.01 -7.69
CA TYR A 385 18.58 8.74 -6.37
C TYR A 385 19.66 8.26 -5.40
N ASP A 386 20.53 7.33 -5.81
CA ASP A 386 21.67 6.87 -5.02
C ASP A 386 22.62 8.03 -4.69
N ALA A 387 22.86 8.94 -5.63
CA ALA A 387 23.67 10.15 -5.40
C ALA A 387 23.01 11.15 -4.44
N ASP A 388 21.68 11.31 -4.49
CA ASP A 388 20.93 12.13 -3.53
C ASP A 388 20.95 11.52 -2.13
N ASN A 389 20.83 10.19 -2.05
CA ASN A 389 20.88 9.44 -0.79
C ASN A 389 22.25 9.53 -0.11
N ALA A 390 23.33 9.74 -0.85
CA ALA A 390 24.66 9.92 -0.29
C ALA A 390 24.86 11.28 0.41
N LYS A 391 23.89 12.21 0.34
CA LYS A 391 23.97 13.50 1.02
C LYS A 391 23.92 13.33 2.53
N VAL A 392 24.89 13.94 3.22
CA VAL A 392 25.03 13.92 4.67
C VAL A 392 24.09 14.93 5.33
N ILE A 393 23.29 14.48 6.29
CA ILE A 393 22.41 15.27 7.14
C ILE A 393 23.14 15.65 8.43
N VAL A 394 23.75 14.65 9.09
CA VAL A 394 24.56 14.85 10.30
C VAL A 394 25.97 14.32 10.05
N ALA A 395 26.98 15.17 10.23
CA ALA A 395 28.37 14.83 9.89
C ALA A 395 28.93 13.64 10.68
N ASN A 396 28.51 13.49 11.95
CA ASN A 396 28.91 12.40 12.82
C ASN A 396 27.83 12.14 13.88
N SER A 397 27.22 10.95 13.87
CA SER A 397 26.28 10.56 14.92
C SER A 397 27.00 10.34 16.25
N PRO A 398 26.66 11.08 17.33
CA PRO A 398 27.32 10.92 18.63
C PRO A 398 26.87 9.63 19.37
N VAL A 399 25.80 9.00 18.90
CA VAL A 399 25.16 7.83 19.52
C VAL A 399 24.83 6.80 18.44
N GLU A 400 24.69 5.53 18.83
CA GLU A 400 24.01 4.55 17.99
C GLU A 400 22.51 4.75 18.16
N LEU A 401 21.73 4.86 17.08
CA LEU A 401 20.27 4.82 17.15
C LEU A 401 19.83 3.42 16.73
N ASN A 402 19.51 2.60 17.73
CA ASN A 402 19.32 1.16 17.57
C ASN A 402 17.95 0.84 16.95
N GLY A 403 17.99 0.31 15.73
CA GLY A 403 16.83 -0.16 14.97
C GLY A 403 16.71 -1.67 14.89
N ASP A 404 17.43 -2.40 15.74
CA ASP A 404 17.43 -3.87 15.71
C ASP A 404 16.00 -4.37 15.93
N ARG A 405 15.58 -5.31 15.08
CA ARG A 405 14.29 -5.98 15.13
C ARG A 405 14.00 -6.54 16.52
N GLU A 406 15.01 -7.10 17.19
CA GLU A 406 14.89 -7.73 18.51
C GLU A 406 14.77 -6.72 19.65
N ASN A 407 14.89 -5.41 19.35
CA ASN A 407 14.72 -4.32 20.30
C ASN A 407 13.47 -3.50 19.99
N VAL A 408 13.39 -2.93 18.78
CA VAL A 408 12.32 -1.99 18.37
C VAL A 408 10.91 -2.60 18.40
N ARG A 409 10.80 -3.93 18.40
CA ARG A 409 9.54 -4.68 18.38
C ARG A 409 9.11 -5.27 19.71
N VAL A 410 9.89 -5.03 20.77
CA VAL A 410 9.69 -5.67 22.08
C VAL A 410 9.78 -4.70 23.25
N ARG A 411 10.52 -3.59 23.08
CA ARG A 411 10.75 -2.57 24.11
C ARG A 411 11.03 -1.19 23.53
N GLU A 412 11.07 -0.18 24.41
CA GLU A 412 11.47 1.18 24.05
C GLU A 412 12.91 1.20 23.51
N THR A 413 13.12 1.95 22.43
CA THR A 413 14.45 2.17 21.84
C THR A 413 14.72 3.65 21.63
N ASN A 414 15.99 4.02 21.62
CA ASN A 414 16.38 5.39 21.31
C ASN A 414 16.09 5.81 19.86
N LEU A 415 16.20 4.89 18.88
CA LEU A 415 15.75 5.14 17.51
C LEU A 415 14.23 5.37 17.47
N GLY A 416 13.47 4.52 18.17
CA GLY A 416 12.03 4.69 18.30
C GLY A 416 11.66 6.03 18.89
N ASN A 417 12.37 6.46 19.94
CA ASN A 417 12.16 7.75 20.58
C ASN A 417 12.46 8.93 19.64
N VAL A 418 13.59 8.94 18.93
CA VAL A 418 13.94 10.05 18.03
C VAL A 418 12.99 10.14 16.83
N VAL A 419 12.51 9.01 16.30
CA VAL A 419 11.50 9.00 15.23
C VAL A 419 10.15 9.48 15.76
N ALA A 420 9.71 9.00 16.92
CA ALA A 420 8.46 9.46 17.53
C ALA A 420 8.52 10.95 17.92
N ASP A 421 9.69 11.46 18.31
CA ASP A 421 9.91 12.89 18.58
C ASP A 421 9.86 13.72 17.30
N ALA A 422 10.38 13.22 16.17
CA ALA A 422 10.22 13.88 14.88
C ALA A 422 8.75 14.00 14.47
N LEU A 423 7.95 12.94 14.68
CA LEU A 423 6.50 12.99 14.46
C LEU A 423 5.81 13.98 15.39
N TYR A 424 6.17 13.97 16.68
CA TYR A 424 5.61 14.88 17.67
C TYR A 424 5.93 16.35 17.37
N ASP A 425 7.18 16.66 16.99
CA ASP A 425 7.67 17.99 16.61
C ASP A 425 6.94 18.50 15.37
N TYR A 426 6.83 17.69 14.32
CA TYR A 426 6.01 18.03 13.15
C TYR A 426 4.56 18.30 13.57
N GLY A 427 3.98 17.42 14.38
CA GLY A 427 2.60 17.52 14.86
C GLY A 427 2.27 18.77 15.70
N GLN A 428 3.27 19.50 16.18
CA GLN A 428 3.04 20.78 16.87
C GLN A 428 2.69 21.94 15.92
N THR A 429 3.06 21.85 14.64
CA THR A 429 2.92 22.97 13.68
C THR A 429 2.44 22.58 12.28
N GLY A 430 2.49 21.29 11.96
CA GLY A 430 2.17 20.75 10.65
C GLY A 430 0.67 20.63 10.36
N PHE A 431 -0.13 20.43 11.41
CA PHE A 431 -1.57 20.16 11.31
C PHE A 431 -2.44 21.30 11.85
N ALA A 432 -3.75 21.23 11.59
CA ALA A 432 -4.71 22.20 12.10
C ALA A 432 -4.78 22.22 13.63
N ASN A 433 -4.48 21.10 14.29
CA ASN A 433 -4.46 20.98 15.74
C ASN A 433 -3.08 20.54 16.22
N LYS A 434 -2.66 21.04 17.40
CA LYS A 434 -1.43 20.56 18.03
C LYS A 434 -1.61 19.14 18.54
N THR A 435 -0.64 18.29 18.25
CA THR A 435 -0.57 16.91 18.71
C THR A 435 -0.41 16.80 20.23
N ASP A 436 -1.17 15.90 20.83
CA ASP A 436 -1.09 15.56 22.26
C ASP A 436 -0.06 14.44 22.51
N LEU A 437 0.02 13.45 21.62
CA LEU A 437 1.00 12.37 21.65
C LEU A 437 1.31 11.87 20.23
N ALA A 438 2.50 11.30 20.04
CA ALA A 438 2.88 10.65 18.79
C ALA A 438 3.34 9.22 19.01
N VAL A 439 3.01 8.33 18.08
CA VAL A 439 3.46 6.93 18.10
C VAL A 439 3.89 6.47 16.71
N THR A 440 4.76 5.47 16.66
CA THR A 440 5.03 4.70 15.45
C THR A 440 5.27 3.24 15.82
N ASN A 441 4.87 2.31 14.96
CA ASN A 441 5.08 0.89 15.18
C ASN A 441 6.53 0.50 14.85
N GLY A 442 7.13 -0.35 15.68
CA GLY A 442 8.50 -0.85 15.53
C GLY A 442 8.70 -1.66 14.25
N GLY A 443 7.62 -2.22 13.68
CA GLY A 443 7.62 -2.89 12.38
C GLY A 443 8.00 -1.96 11.22
N GLY A 444 7.70 -0.67 11.37
CA GLY A 444 8.04 0.40 10.43
C GLY A 444 9.50 0.87 10.50
N LEU A 445 10.22 0.56 11.58
CA LEU A 445 11.63 0.93 11.77
C LEU A 445 12.53 -0.23 11.36
N ARG A 446 13.42 0.00 10.40
CA ARG A 446 14.04 -1.11 9.65
C ARG A 446 15.56 -1.21 9.72
N GLU A 447 16.25 -0.18 10.18
CA GLU A 447 17.71 -0.13 10.17
C GLU A 447 18.27 0.62 11.39
N THR A 448 19.50 0.30 11.78
CA THR A 448 20.25 0.99 12.83
C THR A 448 21.12 2.10 12.24
N ILE A 449 21.09 3.28 12.83
CA ILE A 449 22.05 4.34 12.50
C ILE A 449 23.27 4.19 13.41
N ALA A 450 24.42 3.89 12.81
CA ALA A 450 25.66 3.63 13.54
C ALA A 450 26.24 4.88 14.22
N LYS A 451 26.81 4.67 15.40
CA LYS A 451 27.63 5.67 16.09
C LYS A 451 28.91 5.98 15.30
N ASP A 452 29.40 7.21 15.43
CA ASP A 452 30.69 7.66 14.87
C ASP A 452 30.75 7.54 13.33
N LYS A 453 29.59 7.66 12.68
CA LYS A 453 29.39 7.68 11.23
C LYS A 453 28.54 8.89 10.83
N PRO A 454 28.72 9.42 9.60
CA PRO A 454 27.76 10.37 9.04
C PRO A 454 26.37 9.73 8.94
N ILE A 455 25.34 10.51 9.23
CA ILE A 455 23.95 10.14 8.92
C ILE A 455 23.61 10.76 7.58
N THR A 456 23.31 9.93 6.60
CA THR A 456 22.93 10.32 5.25
C THR A 456 21.42 10.26 5.05
N LYS A 457 20.92 10.86 3.96
CA LYS A 457 19.53 10.69 3.54
C LYS A 457 19.21 9.22 3.26
N GLY A 458 20.16 8.46 2.72
CA GLY A 458 20.05 7.02 2.53
C GLY A 458 19.83 6.26 3.83
N ASP A 459 20.49 6.64 4.92
CA ASP A 459 20.30 6.02 6.24
C ASP A 459 18.91 6.30 6.80
N VAL A 460 18.41 7.53 6.63
CA VAL A 460 17.03 7.90 7.01
C VAL A 460 15.99 7.06 6.25
N ILE A 461 16.19 6.88 4.95
CA ILE A 461 15.31 6.05 4.12
C ILE A 461 15.44 4.57 4.49
N ALA A 462 16.65 4.09 4.84
CA ALA A 462 16.84 2.72 5.30
C ALA A 462 16.08 2.45 6.61
N VAL A 463 15.98 3.44 7.51
CA VAL A 463 15.14 3.37 8.71
C VAL A 463 13.65 3.35 8.36
N LEU A 464 13.20 4.19 7.41
CA LEU A 464 11.79 4.41 7.03
C LEU A 464 11.51 4.10 5.54
N PRO A 465 11.64 2.84 5.08
CA PRO A 465 11.71 2.53 3.64
C PRO A 465 10.36 2.46 2.93
N PHE A 466 9.25 2.58 3.66
CA PHE A 466 7.91 2.31 3.14
C PHE A 466 7.26 3.50 2.43
N GLY A 467 7.82 4.69 2.57
CA GLY A 467 7.23 5.91 2.01
C GLY A 467 5.97 6.39 2.73
N ASN A 468 5.70 5.88 3.94
CA ASN A 468 4.58 6.27 4.79
C ASN A 468 4.54 7.80 5.01
N THR A 469 3.34 8.37 5.03
CA THR A 469 3.12 9.77 5.40
C THR A 469 2.83 9.92 6.89
N ILE A 470 3.11 11.11 7.43
CA ILE A 470 2.66 11.47 8.78
C ILE A 470 1.16 11.72 8.72
N SER A 471 0.39 11.14 9.65
CA SER A 471 -1.05 11.35 9.77
C SER A 471 -1.42 11.82 11.17
N GLN A 472 -2.37 12.76 11.29
CA GLN A 472 -3.02 13.11 12.55
C GLN A 472 -4.46 12.64 12.56
N ILE A 473 -4.84 11.92 13.62
CA ILE A 473 -6.21 11.45 13.87
C ILE A 473 -6.72 11.90 15.23
N LYS A 474 -8.04 12.05 15.32
CA LYS A 474 -8.74 12.39 16.56
C LYS A 474 -9.16 11.10 17.26
N VAL A 475 -8.71 10.92 18.50
CA VAL A 475 -8.95 9.69 19.28
C VAL A 475 -9.46 10.00 20.68
N THR A 476 -10.29 9.11 21.24
CA THR A 476 -10.67 9.21 22.66
C THR A 476 -9.54 8.66 23.54
N GLY A 477 -9.51 9.04 24.82
CA GLY A 477 -8.59 8.44 25.78
C GLY A 477 -8.78 6.93 25.90
N GLN A 478 -10.01 6.42 25.77
CA GLN A 478 -10.25 4.98 25.71
C GLN A 478 -9.56 4.33 24.50
N ASN A 479 -9.59 4.95 23.32
CA ASN A 479 -8.86 4.42 22.16
C ASN A 479 -7.35 4.39 22.41
N ILE A 480 -6.79 5.37 23.11
CA ILE A 480 -5.37 5.37 23.51
C ILE A 480 -5.06 4.21 24.46
N ALA A 481 -5.92 3.96 25.45
CA ALA A 481 -5.77 2.84 26.37
C ALA A 481 -5.82 1.49 25.63
N ASP A 482 -6.79 1.31 24.74
CA ASP A 482 -6.95 0.10 23.93
C ASP A 482 -5.75 -0.10 22.98
N MET A 483 -5.25 0.99 22.38
CA MET A 483 -4.06 1.00 21.54
C MET A 483 -2.83 0.50 22.32
N PHE A 484 -2.55 1.03 23.52
CA PHE A 484 -1.40 0.56 24.30
C PHE A 484 -1.58 -0.88 24.82
N ALA A 485 -2.80 -1.29 25.17
CA ALA A 485 -3.10 -2.68 25.51
C ALA A 485 -2.82 -3.62 24.33
N LYS A 486 -3.18 -3.22 23.11
CA LYS A 486 -2.86 -3.95 21.87
C LYS A 486 -1.36 -4.04 21.63
N SER A 487 -0.64 -2.92 21.75
CA SER A 487 0.83 -2.85 21.58
C SER A 487 1.57 -3.82 22.51
N LEU A 488 1.10 -3.92 23.75
CA LEU A 488 1.71 -4.73 24.81
C LEU A 488 1.09 -6.13 24.91
N GLY A 489 0.26 -6.54 23.95
CA GLY A 489 -0.50 -7.78 23.98
C GLY A 489 0.22 -9.02 23.44
N SER A 490 1.45 -8.88 22.93
CA SER A 490 2.23 -10.01 22.38
C SER A 490 2.53 -11.06 23.45
N ILE A 491 2.77 -12.32 23.07
CA ILE A 491 3.19 -13.36 24.03
C ILE A 491 4.60 -13.06 24.57
N LEU A 492 5.06 -13.81 25.58
CA LEU A 492 6.39 -13.64 26.17
C LEU A 492 7.45 -14.46 25.42
N GLN A 493 8.67 -13.94 25.36
CA GLN A 493 9.82 -14.68 24.85
C GLN A 493 10.29 -15.73 25.84
N GLU A 494 10.58 -16.93 25.32
CA GLU A 494 11.20 -18.01 26.08
C GLU A 494 12.43 -18.55 25.35
N LYS A 495 13.49 -18.80 26.12
CA LYS A 495 14.70 -19.49 25.66
C LYS A 495 15.03 -20.60 26.64
N ASP A 496 15.14 -21.83 26.14
CA ASP A 496 15.41 -23.03 26.94
C ASP A 496 14.42 -23.21 28.13
N GLY A 497 13.15 -22.87 27.91
CA GLY A 497 12.08 -22.95 28.92
C GLY A 497 12.19 -21.90 30.03
N LYS A 498 12.96 -20.83 29.83
CA LYS A 498 13.07 -19.69 30.74
C LYS A 498 12.68 -18.39 30.04
N PRO A 499 12.01 -17.45 30.74
CA PRO A 499 11.73 -16.12 30.19
C PRO A 499 13.02 -15.40 29.81
N VAL A 500 13.05 -14.77 28.65
CA VAL A 500 14.08 -13.78 28.32
C VAL A 500 13.71 -12.49 29.04
N LEU A 501 14.61 -11.94 29.85
CA LEU A 501 14.34 -10.76 30.66
C LEU A 501 14.91 -9.49 30.01
N ASP A 502 14.22 -8.37 30.21
CA ASP A 502 14.72 -7.03 29.92
C ASP A 502 15.68 -6.54 31.00
N GLU A 503 16.19 -5.32 30.82
CA GLU A 503 17.13 -4.67 31.73
C GLU A 503 16.51 -4.34 33.11
N ASN A 504 15.18 -4.42 33.24
CA ASN A 504 14.42 -4.19 34.48
C ASN A 504 14.00 -5.51 35.16
N GLY A 505 14.44 -6.66 34.64
CA GLY A 505 14.12 -7.98 35.17
C GLY A 505 12.70 -8.46 34.83
N GLN A 506 12.03 -7.85 33.86
CA GLN A 506 10.71 -8.24 33.37
C GLN A 506 10.81 -9.12 32.11
N PRO A 507 9.94 -10.13 31.92
CA PRO A 507 9.91 -10.90 30.68
C PRO A 507 9.69 -10.04 29.43
N LEU A 508 10.51 -10.25 28.39
CA LEU A 508 10.35 -9.60 27.10
C LEU A 508 9.14 -10.15 26.34
N LEU A 509 8.55 -9.29 25.53
CA LEU A 509 7.51 -9.65 24.56
C LEU A 509 8.14 -10.30 23.32
N GLU A 510 7.48 -11.28 22.71
CA GLU A 510 7.85 -11.77 21.37
C GLU A 510 7.80 -10.62 20.36
N PRO A 511 8.80 -10.50 19.45
CA PRO A 511 8.89 -9.41 18.49
C PRO A 511 7.63 -9.21 17.65
N SER A 512 6.87 -8.17 17.97
CA SER A 512 5.68 -7.76 17.24
C SER A 512 5.96 -6.52 16.40
N GLY A 513 5.63 -6.58 15.10
CA GLY A 513 5.66 -5.38 14.26
C GLY A 513 4.82 -4.24 14.84
N GLY A 514 3.75 -4.57 15.54
CA GLY A 514 2.84 -3.61 16.15
C GLY A 514 3.35 -2.93 17.42
N TYR A 515 4.47 -3.32 18.04
CA TYR A 515 4.93 -2.64 19.28
C TYR A 515 5.16 -1.14 19.05
N LEU A 516 4.62 -0.27 19.90
CA LEU A 516 4.66 1.18 19.70
C LEU A 516 5.87 1.84 20.37
N GLN A 517 6.56 2.66 19.60
CA GLN A 517 7.52 3.65 20.07
C GLN A 517 6.79 4.99 20.28
N ILE A 518 7.14 5.74 21.32
CA ILE A 518 6.24 6.75 21.92
C ILE A 518 6.93 8.12 22.03
N SER A 519 6.18 9.19 21.80
CA SER A 519 6.51 10.56 22.22
C SER A 519 5.26 11.26 22.77
N GLY A 520 5.43 12.16 23.75
CA GLY A 520 4.32 12.88 24.38
C GLY A 520 3.43 12.05 25.32
N ALA A 521 3.78 10.80 25.61
CA ALA A 521 3.08 9.95 26.58
C ALA A 521 4.07 9.10 27.39
N LYS A 522 3.64 8.64 28.56
CA LYS A 522 4.28 7.59 29.36
C LYS A 522 3.29 6.47 29.61
N VAL A 523 3.74 5.22 29.47
CA VAL A 523 2.93 4.02 29.62
C VAL A 523 3.69 3.08 30.55
N TYR A 524 3.12 2.82 31.71
CA TYR A 524 3.68 1.92 32.72
C TYR A 524 3.06 0.55 32.54
N TYR A 525 3.88 -0.49 32.43
CA TYR A 525 3.40 -1.85 32.20
C TYR A 525 4.21 -2.93 32.92
N ASP A 526 3.52 -4.03 33.24
CA ASP A 526 4.09 -5.23 33.86
C ASP A 526 3.79 -6.44 32.96
N THR A 527 4.82 -7.06 32.39
CA THR A 527 4.64 -8.19 31.46
C THR A 527 4.39 -9.52 32.15
N THR A 528 4.58 -9.60 33.48
CA THR A 528 4.23 -10.79 34.27
C THR A 528 2.73 -10.96 34.42
N LEU A 529 1.96 -9.89 34.21
CA LEU A 529 0.51 -9.93 34.22
C LEU A 529 -0.06 -10.51 32.92
N PRO A 530 -1.29 -11.05 32.95
CA PRO A 530 -2.03 -11.42 31.74
C PRO A 530 -2.08 -10.25 30.74
N ALA A 531 -2.01 -10.54 29.44
CA ALA A 531 -1.89 -9.54 28.38
C ALA A 531 -2.89 -8.36 28.50
N ASN A 532 -4.13 -8.64 28.91
CA ASN A 532 -5.19 -7.64 29.10
C ASN A 532 -5.10 -6.82 30.40
N GLN A 533 -4.11 -7.08 31.24
CA GLN A 533 -3.86 -6.42 32.53
C GLN A 533 -2.47 -5.78 32.62
N ARG A 534 -1.65 -5.88 31.57
CA ARG A 534 -0.27 -5.40 31.59
C ARG A 534 -0.15 -3.89 31.73
N VAL A 535 -1.07 -3.12 31.14
CA VAL A 535 -1.05 -1.66 31.25
C VAL A 535 -1.51 -1.25 32.64
N LEU A 536 -0.60 -0.68 33.41
CA LEU A 536 -0.85 -0.26 34.80
C LEU A 536 -1.30 1.19 34.90
N HIS A 537 -0.71 2.07 34.09
CA HIS A 537 -0.96 3.51 34.10
C HIS A 537 -0.53 4.15 32.78
N ILE A 538 -1.22 5.23 32.37
CA ILE A 538 -0.86 6.02 31.19
C ILE A 538 -0.94 7.50 31.58
N GLU A 539 0.09 8.25 31.22
CA GLU A 539 0.13 9.71 31.34
C GLU A 539 0.32 10.34 29.96
N ILE A 540 -0.37 11.45 29.69
CA ILE A 540 -0.23 12.26 28.49
C ILE A 540 0.42 13.58 28.85
N LYS A 541 1.41 13.99 28.06
CA LYS A 541 2.06 15.29 28.23
C LYS A 541 1.10 16.40 27.84
N ASN A 542 0.80 17.29 28.77
CA ASN A 542 0.11 18.52 28.48
C ASN A 542 1.01 19.40 27.59
N LYS A 543 0.60 19.62 26.35
CA LYS A 543 1.37 20.37 25.34
C LYS A 543 1.54 21.87 25.64
N GLU A 544 0.80 22.42 26.59
CA GLU A 544 0.91 23.82 27.01
C GLU A 544 1.85 23.98 28.21
N THR A 545 1.72 23.11 29.21
CA THR A 545 2.49 23.19 30.46
C THR A 545 3.75 22.32 30.47
N GLY A 546 3.80 21.31 29.60
CA GLY A 546 4.85 20.29 29.56
C GLY A 546 4.75 19.21 30.64
N VAL A 547 3.75 19.29 31.52
CA VAL A 547 3.53 18.36 32.63
C VAL A 547 2.80 17.11 32.15
N TYR A 548 3.16 15.94 32.68
CA TYR A 548 2.45 14.69 32.41
C TYR A 548 1.23 14.58 33.32
N GLU A 549 0.06 14.29 32.73
CA GLU A 549 -1.21 14.17 33.43
C GLU A 549 -1.81 12.77 33.16
N PRO A 550 -2.51 12.16 34.12
CA PRO A 550 -3.20 10.88 33.90
C PRO A 550 -4.15 10.93 32.69
N LEU A 551 -4.16 9.84 31.91
CA LEU A 551 -5.06 9.70 30.78
C LEU A 551 -6.54 9.75 31.23
N ASP A 552 -7.27 10.77 30.78
CA ASP A 552 -8.73 10.79 30.87
C ASP A 552 -9.34 9.98 29.71
N PRO A 553 -10.05 8.87 29.97
CA PRO A 553 -10.62 8.01 28.93
C PRO A 553 -11.70 8.69 28.08
N ASN A 554 -12.38 9.71 28.61
CA ASN A 554 -13.47 10.40 27.93
C ASN A 554 -13.00 11.65 27.17
N LYS A 555 -11.80 12.16 27.49
CA LYS A 555 -11.20 13.28 26.77
C LYS A 555 -10.83 12.87 25.35
N THR A 556 -10.92 13.82 24.43
CA THR A 556 -10.43 13.66 23.06
C THR A 556 -9.02 14.22 22.94
N TYR A 557 -8.18 13.50 22.21
CA TYR A 557 -6.78 13.81 21.94
C TYR A 557 -6.51 13.79 20.42
N TYR A 558 -5.48 14.51 20.02
CA TYR A 558 -4.91 14.46 18.68
C TYR A 558 -3.65 13.60 18.69
N LEU A 559 -3.73 12.46 18.00
CA LEU A 559 -2.65 11.48 17.89
C LEU A 559 -1.97 11.66 16.53
N THR A 560 -0.65 11.91 16.54
CA THR A 560 0.16 11.83 15.32
C THR A 560 0.80 10.45 15.20
N THR A 561 0.72 9.86 14.03
CA THR A 561 1.27 8.55 13.73
C THR A 561 1.60 8.44 12.24
N ASN A 562 1.91 7.25 11.76
CA ASN A 562 1.99 6.98 10.33
C ASN A 562 0.61 6.64 9.74
N ASP A 563 0.41 6.93 8.47
CA ASP A 563 -0.80 6.60 7.68
C ASP A 563 -1.27 5.15 7.82
N PHE A 564 -0.35 4.19 7.85
CA PHE A 564 -0.64 2.77 8.03
C PHE A 564 -1.33 2.47 9.38
N LEU A 565 -0.78 2.98 10.49
CA LEU A 565 -1.40 2.86 11.81
C LEU A 565 -2.70 3.65 11.90
N ALA A 566 -2.75 4.84 11.32
CA ALA A 566 -3.97 5.64 11.28
C ALA A 566 -5.12 4.93 10.54
N ALA A 567 -4.81 4.04 9.59
CA ALA A 567 -5.76 3.19 8.88
C ALA A 567 -6.12 1.88 9.64
N GLY A 568 -5.56 1.65 10.82
CA GLY A 568 -5.79 0.43 11.61
C GLY A 568 -4.85 -0.75 11.27
N GLY A 569 -3.73 -0.48 10.58
CA GLY A 569 -2.66 -1.44 10.34
C GLY A 569 -2.15 -2.11 11.63
N ASP A 570 -1.48 -3.26 11.53
CA ASP A 570 -1.04 -4.10 12.67
C ASP A 570 -2.17 -4.48 13.68
N GLY A 571 -3.42 -4.38 13.24
CA GLY A 571 -4.60 -4.71 14.04
C GLY A 571 -5.01 -3.62 15.03
N TYR A 572 -4.59 -2.37 14.80
CA TYR A 572 -5.01 -1.19 15.57
C TYR A 572 -6.42 -0.72 15.19
N THR A 573 -7.40 -1.63 15.24
CA THR A 573 -8.79 -1.39 14.78
C THR A 573 -9.57 -0.37 15.60
N MET A 574 -9.06 0.04 16.76
CA MET A 574 -9.58 1.14 17.57
C MET A 574 -9.19 2.53 17.04
N LEU A 575 -8.23 2.58 16.11
CA LEU A 575 -7.86 3.78 15.36
C LEU A 575 -8.69 3.86 14.07
N GLY A 576 -8.57 4.97 13.34
CA GLY A 576 -9.31 5.22 12.11
C GLY A 576 -10.07 6.54 12.13
N GLY A 577 -10.97 6.69 11.16
CA GLY A 577 -11.77 7.90 10.98
C GLY A 577 -11.10 8.95 10.09
N PRO A 578 -11.65 10.18 10.07
CA PRO A 578 -11.04 11.29 9.34
C PRO A 578 -9.62 11.56 9.84
N ARG A 579 -8.71 11.78 8.91
CA ARG A 579 -7.30 12.07 9.18
C ARG A 579 -6.85 13.31 8.41
N GLU A 580 -5.87 14.01 8.94
CA GLU A 580 -5.12 15.05 8.21
C GLU A 580 -3.74 14.48 7.89
N GLU A 581 -3.35 14.45 6.62
CA GLU A 581 -2.06 13.91 6.18
C GLU A 581 -1.00 15.02 6.03
N GLY A 582 0.25 14.69 6.33
CA GLY A 582 1.43 15.55 6.25
C GLY A 582 2.44 15.02 5.21
N PRO A 583 3.71 15.48 5.25
CA PRO A 583 4.75 14.97 4.36
C PRO A 583 5.09 13.52 4.68
N SER A 584 5.95 12.93 3.85
CA SER A 584 6.52 11.62 4.13
C SER A 584 7.36 11.63 5.42
N MET A 585 7.31 10.52 6.17
CA MET A 585 7.99 10.42 7.46
C MET A 585 9.52 10.60 7.35
N ASP A 586 10.13 10.14 6.25
CA ASP A 586 11.57 10.27 6.01
C ASP A 586 12.00 11.75 5.89
N VAL A 587 11.18 12.59 5.25
CA VAL A 587 11.45 14.04 5.15
C VAL A 587 11.38 14.69 6.53
N ALA A 588 10.30 14.43 7.28
CA ALA A 588 10.16 14.99 8.62
C ALA A 588 11.25 14.50 9.59
N PHE A 589 11.67 13.24 9.47
CA PHE A 589 12.75 12.69 10.28
C PHE A 589 14.11 13.30 9.90
N ALA A 590 14.41 13.46 8.60
CA ALA A 590 15.62 14.16 8.15
C ALA A 590 15.68 15.61 8.65
N ASP A 591 14.57 16.34 8.55
CA ASP A 591 14.46 17.73 9.04
C ASP A 591 14.66 17.82 10.55
N TYR A 592 14.13 16.85 11.31
CA TYR A 592 14.32 16.75 12.74
C TYR A 592 15.79 16.46 13.11
N LEU A 593 16.40 15.45 12.47
CA LEU A 593 17.81 15.09 12.71
C LEU A 593 18.78 16.25 12.44
N ALA A 594 18.48 17.10 11.46
CA ALA A 594 19.32 18.25 11.13
C ALA A 594 19.42 19.30 12.26
N LYS A 595 18.47 19.32 13.20
CA LYS A 595 18.39 20.28 14.31
C LYS A 595 18.44 19.65 15.71
N ALA A 596 18.25 18.34 15.82
CA ALA A 596 18.15 17.65 17.10
C ALA A 596 19.51 17.49 17.80
N ASP A 597 19.53 17.58 19.14
CA ASP A 597 20.66 17.15 19.95
C ASP A 597 20.59 15.63 20.16
N LEU A 598 21.34 14.89 19.33
CA LEU A 598 21.34 13.43 19.37
C LEU A 598 21.94 12.84 20.66
N THR A 599 22.66 13.63 21.47
CA THR A 599 23.20 13.14 22.74
C THR A 599 22.12 12.82 23.76
N ALA A 600 20.92 13.41 23.62
CA ALA A 600 19.74 13.07 24.42
C ALA A 600 19.27 11.61 24.21
N TYR A 601 19.71 10.95 23.14
CA TYR A 601 19.35 9.57 22.77
C TYR A 601 20.49 8.58 23.04
N ALA A 602 21.39 8.86 23.99
CA ALA A 602 22.56 8.04 24.26
C ALA A 602 22.26 6.64 24.84
N VAL A 603 21.13 6.47 25.52
CA VAL A 603 20.74 5.19 26.14
C VAL A 603 19.88 4.41 25.17
N ILE A 604 20.36 3.24 24.71
CA ILE A 604 19.67 2.41 23.70
C ILE A 604 18.26 2.02 24.13
N ASN A 605 18.09 1.52 25.36
CA ASN A 605 16.80 1.14 25.93
C ASN A 605 16.52 1.97 27.20
N PRO A 606 15.98 3.20 27.06
CA PRO A 606 15.95 4.15 28.17
C PRO A 606 14.84 3.90 29.20
N ASN A 607 13.84 3.05 28.91
CA ASN A 607 12.72 2.73 29.80
C ASN A 607 12.05 3.98 30.42
N SER A 608 11.82 5.00 29.58
CA SER A 608 11.44 6.36 29.99
C SER A 608 10.04 6.79 29.54
N ARG A 609 9.49 6.09 28.54
CA ARG A 609 8.20 6.37 27.90
C ARG A 609 7.33 5.12 27.82
N ALA A 610 7.90 3.97 27.45
CA ALA A 610 7.28 2.67 27.66
C ALA A 610 8.03 2.00 28.81
N ILE A 611 7.48 2.16 30.02
CA ILE A 611 8.15 1.90 31.29
C ILE A 611 7.74 0.50 31.77
N SER A 612 8.64 -0.46 31.55
CA SER A 612 8.58 -1.80 32.10
C SER A 612 8.90 -1.77 33.59
N ILE A 613 7.94 -2.21 34.42
CA ILE A 613 8.04 -2.19 35.88
C ILE A 613 7.25 -3.36 36.47
N SER A 614 7.71 -3.91 37.60
CA SER A 614 6.92 -4.87 38.37
C SER A 614 5.83 -4.14 39.17
N SER A 615 4.58 -4.61 39.02
CA SER A 615 3.42 -4.11 39.75
C SER A 615 3.49 -4.36 41.27
N THR A 616 4.46 -5.15 41.74
CA THR A 616 4.70 -5.46 43.15
C THR A 616 6.01 -4.88 43.67
N LYS A 617 6.73 -4.09 42.87
CA LYS A 617 7.97 -3.44 43.31
C LYS A 617 7.64 -2.34 44.30
N ASP A 618 8.34 -2.35 45.43
CA ASP A 618 8.34 -1.33 46.48
C ASP A 618 9.83 -1.05 46.75
N THR A 619 10.31 0.07 46.23
CA THR A 619 11.75 0.38 46.18
C THR A 619 12.29 0.85 47.52
N ASP A 620 11.50 1.57 48.30
CA ASP A 620 11.93 2.17 49.57
C ASP A 620 11.43 1.40 50.81
N GLY A 621 10.55 0.42 50.61
CA GLY A 621 10.03 -0.48 51.64
C GLY A 621 9.00 0.17 52.54
N ASP A 622 8.34 1.24 52.11
CA ASP A 622 7.36 1.97 52.91
C ASP A 622 5.97 1.28 52.95
N GLY A 623 5.79 0.23 52.13
CA GLY A 623 4.58 -0.56 52.03
C GLY A 623 3.63 -0.12 50.91
N TYR A 624 4.01 0.85 50.09
CA TYR A 624 3.36 1.21 48.83
C TYR A 624 4.20 0.72 47.64
N THR A 625 3.53 0.21 46.61
CA THR A 625 4.26 -0.16 45.40
C THR A 625 4.65 1.09 44.62
N ASP A 626 5.77 1.05 43.91
CA ASP A 626 6.26 2.15 43.07
C ASP A 626 5.15 2.71 42.17
N ILE A 627 4.31 1.83 41.62
CA ILE A 627 3.21 2.22 40.72
C ILE A 627 2.04 2.91 41.45
N GLU A 628 1.77 2.56 42.72
CA GLU A 628 0.77 3.24 43.54
C GLU A 628 1.20 4.66 43.89
N GLU A 629 2.49 4.85 44.11
CA GLU A 629 3.11 6.15 44.39
C GLU A 629 3.16 7.04 43.15
N ILE A 630 3.61 6.49 42.01
CA ILE A 630 3.59 7.18 40.71
C ILE A 630 2.17 7.69 40.38
N LYS A 631 1.15 6.84 40.56
CA LYS A 631 -0.27 7.22 40.34
C LYS A 631 -0.75 8.36 41.23
N GLN A 632 -0.07 8.60 42.36
CA GLN A 632 -0.42 9.62 43.34
C GLN A 632 0.55 10.80 43.33
N GLY A 633 1.56 10.77 42.45
CA GLY A 633 2.57 11.82 42.33
C GLY A 633 3.57 11.87 43.49
N THR A 634 3.79 10.76 44.17
CA THR A 634 4.81 10.63 45.23
C THR A 634 6.07 9.93 44.68
N ASP A 635 7.21 10.15 45.34
CA ASP A 635 8.54 9.68 44.91
C ASP A 635 8.85 8.25 45.43
N PRO A 636 8.88 7.22 44.54
CA PRO A 636 9.09 5.83 44.94
C PRO A 636 10.45 5.49 45.54
N ALA A 637 11.41 6.42 45.48
CA ALA A 637 12.73 6.23 46.05
C ALA A 637 12.86 6.84 47.45
N ASN A 638 11.78 7.38 48.02
CA ASN A 638 11.81 8.17 49.22
C ASN A 638 10.67 7.78 50.18
N ALA A 639 11.00 6.98 51.18
CA ALA A 639 10.05 6.48 52.18
C ALA A 639 9.35 7.57 53.02
N ALA A 640 9.77 8.85 52.90
CA ALA A 640 9.08 9.99 53.49
C ALA A 640 8.04 10.65 52.56
N SER A 641 7.95 10.20 51.31
CA SER A 641 7.07 10.68 50.27
C SER A 641 6.04 9.61 49.92
N TYR A 642 4.97 9.52 50.71
CA TYR A 642 3.95 8.50 50.55
C TYR A 642 2.56 9.07 50.21
N PRO A 643 1.69 8.27 49.58
CA PRO A 643 0.26 8.53 49.37
C PRO A 643 -0.47 9.26 50.50
N ALA A 644 -1.17 10.36 50.18
CA ALA A 644 -1.92 11.13 51.15
C ALA A 644 -3.07 10.31 51.78
N GLY A 645 -3.00 10.08 53.10
CA GLY A 645 -3.96 9.25 53.86
C GLY A 645 -3.34 8.03 54.56
N ALA A 646 -2.04 7.79 54.35
CA ALA A 646 -1.27 6.74 55.01
C ALA A 646 -0.87 7.11 56.46
N LYS A 647 -0.96 6.14 57.38
CA LYS A 647 -0.23 6.23 58.66
C LYS A 647 1.22 5.86 58.37
N ALA A 648 2.18 6.73 58.73
CA ALA A 648 3.59 6.39 58.72
C ALA A 648 3.82 5.02 59.38
N ALA A 649 4.47 4.10 58.66
CA ALA A 649 4.88 2.83 59.24
C ALA A 649 5.87 3.10 60.39
N ASP A 650 5.57 2.57 61.57
CA ASP A 650 6.42 2.67 62.75
C ASP A 650 7.71 1.83 62.51
N PRO A 651 8.92 2.42 62.52
CA PRO A 651 10.16 1.73 62.13
C PRO A 651 10.56 0.54 63.03
N GLY A 652 9.79 0.23 64.08
CA GLY A 652 10.14 -0.70 65.14
C GLY A 652 9.45 -2.07 65.13
N LYS A 653 8.65 -2.44 64.10
CA LYS A 653 7.99 -3.76 64.08
C LYS A 653 8.24 -4.53 62.79
N GLN A 654 9.13 -5.53 62.87
CA GLN A 654 9.11 -6.67 61.95
C GLN A 654 7.72 -7.32 62.02
N ALA A 655 6.94 -7.20 60.95
CA ALA A 655 5.64 -7.85 60.85
C ALA A 655 5.79 -9.27 60.28
N ALA A 656 5.26 -10.24 61.01
CA ALA A 656 5.00 -11.60 60.56
C ALA A 656 4.06 -11.61 59.33
N PRO A 657 4.06 -12.68 58.50
CA PRO A 657 3.34 -12.68 57.22
C PRO A 657 1.84 -12.50 57.44
N LEU A 658 1.29 -11.41 56.88
CA LEU A 658 -0.14 -11.12 56.92
C LEU A 658 -0.86 -11.89 55.80
N VAL A 659 -1.78 -12.75 56.21
CA VAL A 659 -2.76 -13.41 55.34
C VAL A 659 -3.66 -12.34 54.72
N ASN A 660 -3.63 -12.29 53.40
CA ASN A 660 -4.32 -11.30 52.59
C ASN A 660 -5.84 -11.52 52.64
N THR A 661 -6.61 -10.52 53.09
CA THR A 661 -8.06 -10.46 52.86
C THR A 661 -8.31 -9.21 52.00
N PRO A 662 -8.89 -9.33 50.79
CA PRO A 662 -8.97 -8.20 49.87
C PRO A 662 -10.01 -7.18 50.33
N LYS A 663 -9.57 -5.96 50.65
CA LYS A 663 -10.45 -4.79 50.73
C LYS A 663 -10.57 -4.19 49.33
N GLN A 664 -11.82 -4.12 48.85
CA GLN A 664 -12.20 -3.50 47.58
C GLN A 664 -11.80 -2.02 47.53
N THR A 665 -10.78 -1.71 46.75
CA THR A 665 -10.64 -0.41 46.09
C THR A 665 -11.43 -0.45 44.78
N LYS A 666 -12.20 0.61 44.51
CA LYS A 666 -12.99 0.73 43.28
C LYS A 666 -12.06 0.73 42.07
N GLN A 667 -12.00 -0.40 41.38
CA GLN A 667 -11.45 -0.51 40.04
C GLN A 667 -12.33 0.32 39.08
N VAL A 668 -11.71 1.19 38.29
CA VAL A 668 -12.34 1.64 37.04
C VAL A 668 -12.34 0.42 36.12
N ALA A 669 -13.53 -0.14 35.90
CA ALA A 669 -13.68 -1.27 34.99
C ALA A 669 -13.38 -0.82 33.56
N VAL A 670 -12.27 -1.28 33.00
CA VAL A 670 -12.11 -1.33 31.54
C VAL A 670 -13.11 -2.39 31.06
N HIS A 671 -14.26 -1.94 30.57
CA HIS A 671 -15.23 -2.82 29.92
C HIS A 671 -14.67 -3.26 28.58
N ILE A 672 -13.87 -4.32 28.57
CA ILE A 672 -13.56 -5.04 27.34
C ILE A 672 -14.86 -5.72 26.89
N ALA A 673 -15.38 -5.27 25.75
CA ALA A 673 -16.50 -5.90 25.10
C ALA A 673 -16.23 -7.40 24.90
N LYS A 674 -17.28 -8.19 25.10
CA LYS A 674 -17.32 -9.65 24.96
C LYS A 674 -16.56 -10.10 23.70
N THR A 675 -15.79 -11.18 23.83
CA THR A 675 -15.31 -12.08 22.77
C THR A 675 -15.70 -11.64 21.36
N PHE A 676 -14.73 -11.11 20.62
CA PHE A 676 -14.85 -10.85 19.19
C PHE A 676 -15.27 -12.14 18.48
N THR A 677 -16.55 -12.25 18.15
CA THR A 677 -16.97 -13.11 17.04
C THR A 677 -16.33 -12.51 15.80
N LYS A 678 -15.48 -13.29 15.14
CA LYS A 678 -14.87 -12.96 13.85
C LYS A 678 -16.01 -12.54 12.92
N ASP A 679 -16.03 -11.28 12.50
CA ASP A 679 -16.87 -10.84 11.40
C ASP A 679 -16.34 -11.56 10.15
N PRO A 680 -17.11 -12.45 9.51
CA PRO A 680 -16.63 -13.17 8.33
C PRO A 680 -16.40 -12.25 7.12
N ALA A 681 -16.71 -10.95 7.21
CA ALA A 681 -16.58 -9.99 6.11
C ALA A 681 -15.40 -8.99 6.23
N ALA A 682 -14.64 -8.96 7.33
CA ALA A 682 -13.50 -8.06 7.46
C ALA A 682 -12.26 -8.62 6.74
N LYS A 683 -11.82 -7.98 5.65
CA LYS A 683 -10.52 -8.28 5.02
C LYS A 683 -9.40 -7.78 5.94
N GLU A 684 -8.55 -8.69 6.40
CA GLU A 684 -7.35 -8.35 7.17
C GLU A 684 -6.36 -7.59 6.28
N LEU A 685 -5.93 -6.39 6.72
CA LEU A 685 -4.81 -5.68 6.12
C LEU A 685 -3.50 -6.48 6.34
N PRO A 686 -2.52 -6.41 5.43
CA PRO A 686 -1.27 -7.15 5.58
C PRO A 686 -0.55 -6.77 6.88
N GLN A 687 -0.29 -7.78 7.72
CA GLN A 687 0.47 -7.64 8.95
C GLN A 687 1.96 -7.44 8.62
N THR A 688 2.61 -6.45 9.22
CA THR A 688 4.04 -6.19 8.97
C THR A 688 4.94 -7.06 9.87
N GLY A 689 4.74 -8.38 9.85
CA GLY A 689 5.53 -9.31 10.66
C GLY A 689 5.24 -10.78 10.39
N SER A 690 6.22 -11.46 9.77
CA SER A 690 6.43 -12.91 9.65
C SER A 690 5.22 -13.85 9.87
N GLU A 691 4.47 -14.12 8.80
CA GLU A 691 3.70 -15.36 8.60
C GLU A 691 4.36 -16.20 7.48
N SER A 692 5.68 -16.36 7.54
CA SER A 692 6.41 -17.18 6.58
C SER A 692 7.38 -18.12 7.27
N THR A 693 6.89 -18.95 8.20
CA THR A 693 7.63 -20.16 8.63
C THR A 693 6.80 -21.24 9.36
N VAL A 694 5.49 -21.09 9.61
CA VAL A 694 4.73 -22.13 10.36
C VAL A 694 3.58 -22.78 9.58
N ALA A 695 3.12 -22.20 8.46
CA ALA A 695 2.01 -22.76 7.68
C ALA A 695 2.40 -23.82 6.62
N LEU A 696 3.66 -24.29 6.60
CA LEU A 696 4.15 -25.30 5.65
C LEU A 696 4.72 -26.55 6.36
N SER A 697 4.09 -27.01 7.43
CA SER A 697 4.42 -28.31 8.04
C SER A 697 3.20 -29.11 8.56
N LEU A 698 1.97 -28.62 8.39
CA LEU A 698 0.76 -29.25 8.96
C LEU A 698 -0.37 -29.55 7.96
N VAL A 699 -0.12 -29.39 6.66
CA VAL A 699 -1.06 -29.82 5.59
C VAL A 699 -0.61 -31.13 4.91
N GLY A 700 0.55 -31.67 5.30
CA GLY A 700 1.07 -32.96 4.79
C GLY A 700 0.63 -34.20 5.58
N MET A 701 -0.16 -34.07 6.65
CA MET A 701 -0.42 -35.19 7.58
C MET A 701 -1.89 -35.41 7.95
N VAL A 702 -2.85 -35.00 7.10
CA VAL A 702 -4.29 -35.28 7.32
C VAL A 702 -5.04 -35.82 6.08
N LEU A 703 -4.40 -35.95 4.91
CA LEU A 703 -5.03 -36.56 3.72
C LEU A 703 -4.68 -38.05 3.51
N GLY A 704 -4.34 -38.76 4.58
CA GLY A 704 -4.02 -40.20 4.56
C GLY A 704 -5.03 -41.12 5.26
N PHE A 705 -6.15 -40.61 5.77
CA PHE A 705 -7.03 -41.42 6.65
C PHE A 705 -8.54 -41.41 6.34
N PHE A 706 -9.01 -40.80 5.25
CA PHE A 706 -10.42 -40.89 4.83
C PHE A 706 -10.59 -41.45 3.41
N GLY A 707 -10.11 -42.68 3.21
CA GLY A 707 -10.25 -43.39 1.94
C GLY A 707 -10.44 -44.91 2.09
N LEU A 708 -11.03 -45.38 3.19
CA LEU A 708 -11.33 -46.80 3.41
C LEU A 708 -12.55 -46.96 4.36
N ALA A 709 -13.78 -46.81 3.84
CA ALA A 709 -14.99 -47.46 4.39
C ALA A 709 -16.24 -47.22 3.51
N GLY A 710 -16.84 -48.32 3.04
CA GLY A 710 -18.19 -48.39 2.45
C GLY A 710 -18.22 -48.05 0.97
N ILE A 711 -18.64 -48.91 0.04
CA ILE A 711 -19.89 -49.68 0.05
C ILE A 711 -19.67 -51.01 -0.70
N LYS A 712 -20.07 -52.09 -0.03
CA LYS A 712 -20.15 -53.46 -0.57
C LYS A 712 -21.32 -53.59 -1.55
N LYS A 713 -21.06 -54.26 -2.68
CA LYS A 713 -22.01 -54.92 -3.57
C LYS A 713 -22.65 -56.14 -2.87
N SER A 714 -23.96 -56.34 -3.04
CA SER A 714 -24.62 -57.66 -3.05
C SER A 714 -25.55 -57.70 -4.27
N HIS A 715 -25.24 -58.57 -5.25
CA HIS A 715 -26.04 -59.71 -5.74
C HIS A 715 -27.49 -59.39 -6.18
N LYS A 716 -27.80 -59.53 -7.48
CA LYS A 716 -28.40 -60.74 -8.15
C LYS A 716 -29.85 -60.93 -7.67
N GLU A 717 -30.90 -60.87 -8.49
CA GLU A 717 -31.26 -61.71 -9.64
C GLU A 717 -32.39 -61.05 -10.48
N ASP A 718 -32.52 -61.57 -11.70
CA ASP A 718 -33.64 -61.53 -12.67
C ASP A 718 -34.04 -60.23 -13.41
#